data_AF-A0A5C9E635-F1
#
_entry.id   AF-A0A5C9E635-F1
#
_cell.length_a   1.000
_cell.length_b   1.000
_cell.length_c   1.000
_cell.angle_alpha   90.00
_cell.angle_beta   90.00
_cell.angle_gamma   90.00
#
_symmetry.space_group_name_H-M   'P 1'
#
loop_
_entity.id
_entity.type
_entity.pdbx_description
1 polymer ?
#
loop_
_entity_poly.entity_id
_entity_poly.type
_entity_poly.pdbx_seq_one_letter_code
_entity_poly.pdbx_strand_id
1 'polypeptide(L)'
;MSGSVVKEIAPKRRRMLDMVMVLGGLKEESAVSLGKVNEEIATLKKELSPLLEAIKEFPSKYFDSFLVSAEKMELLENVDDVGLLTNSISQFEEAVSHSDSKSLETILQLLQKRLDSLQKKDESDTSKSEFDISVHLQKIPPLIEDIESMVSNLEDLAKSEAVDAEEDLKELVTSLSDIISTIDKSPDEALAELQKIGTKTRYGPFLRTVAQLKRGKREERINDSRFRFLLKHNVLTELYRGLILFVLSNMGSKTVIELGSLMEIPTKDIQHAIVSMIQRGEVEMVGLDHHAPVFSRVLGSVPETTLVLKRILQQLRAMEKSLEGDDKSLVATSLNQLEAIYDRLQILGVYDVTSLSSQMTELREIIDSCVESAISKQSDSDSKELKLLISAGLEAFARFRLKITLEKGPNLVSGLNVYGEKLDPERYKTIMDNYLDSELERGTLLLIIRELGASTAEDLAQKTGIPQDRVFRHLLRMKKDELLISAGEKHGYLLYDVPRTPTEAEVALQTVSTIASQLFSSINELEELVSSLEPKDIGHLANLLESISKSRDKLAKVEFRETIIASEILANVEDPIKSAVSMTYRTRARIPSTRPKVTLDDLVDVDVPQVLEEYTSMMGYAPLLGFGTIHWDSSKCLGCKSCEIACPEHAIELKPHLQMSKFFDISDSDLEALPSTRSLFYKTVRNLATARSDTDITLDEESPGFGTVEVDLWLCVACRTCVRRCPGPDTGALELELKWNLPEVVKQISSQKV
;
A
#
# COMPACT_ATOMS: atom_id res chain seq x y z
N MET A 1 49.96 -23.71 34.40
CA MET A 1 49.53 -22.43 33.80
C MET A 1 49.15 -22.69 32.35
N SER A 2 47.87 -22.98 32.12
CA SER A 2 47.29 -23.16 30.78
C SER A 2 46.83 -21.80 30.29
N GLY A 3 47.46 -21.27 29.24
CA GLY A 3 47.04 -20.01 28.63
C GLY A 3 45.61 -20.13 28.10
N SER A 4 44.69 -19.33 28.62
CA SER A 4 43.35 -19.21 28.06
C SER A 4 43.46 -18.54 26.70
N VAL A 5 43.35 -19.34 25.63
CA VAL A 5 43.18 -18.83 24.28
C VAL A 5 41.90 -18.00 24.27
N VAL A 6 42.01 -16.70 24.00
CA VAL A 6 40.86 -15.81 23.85
C VAL A 6 40.07 -16.29 22.63
N LYS A 7 38.93 -16.96 22.86
CA LYS A 7 38.05 -17.47 21.80
C LYS A 7 37.42 -16.26 21.08
N GLU A 8 37.77 -16.05 19.81
CA GLU A 8 37.19 -14.96 19.00
C GLU A 8 35.70 -15.20 18.71
N ILE A 9 34.90 -14.13 18.84
CA ILE A 9 33.45 -14.16 18.57
C ILE A 9 33.19 -14.40 17.09
N ALA A 10 32.25 -15.28 16.76
CA ALA A 10 31.75 -15.42 15.39
C ALA A 10 31.31 -14.05 14.81
N PRO A 11 31.74 -13.66 13.58
CA PRO A 11 31.49 -12.33 13.01
C PRO A 11 30.01 -11.93 12.92
N LYS A 12 29.11 -12.91 12.72
CA LYS A 12 27.66 -12.71 12.70
C LYS A 12 27.13 -12.25 14.06
N ARG A 13 27.63 -12.87 15.13
CA ARG A 13 27.25 -12.54 16.49
C ARG A 13 27.82 -11.19 16.90
N ARG A 14 29.05 -10.86 16.50
CA ARG A 14 29.66 -9.55 16.75
C ARG A 14 28.82 -8.40 16.15
N ARG A 15 28.42 -8.51 14.88
CA ARG A 15 27.58 -7.50 14.21
C ARG A 15 26.20 -7.34 14.87
N MET A 16 25.64 -8.44 15.36
CA MET A 16 24.33 -8.40 16.00
C MET A 16 24.43 -7.87 17.44
N LEU A 17 25.51 -8.18 18.18
CA LEU A 17 25.84 -7.53 19.44
C LEU A 17 26.04 -6.02 19.26
N ASP A 18 26.74 -5.59 18.21
CA ASP A 18 26.88 -4.18 17.87
C ASP A 18 25.50 -3.54 17.61
N MET A 19 24.61 -4.25 16.91
CA MET A 19 23.24 -3.79 16.66
C MET A 19 22.42 -3.69 17.95
N VAL A 20 22.50 -4.68 18.85
CA VAL A 20 21.82 -4.68 20.15
C VAL A 20 22.36 -3.57 21.05
N MET A 21 23.67 -3.36 21.08
CA MET A 21 24.29 -2.26 21.84
C MET A 21 23.86 -0.89 21.32
N VAL A 22 23.71 -0.75 20.00
CA VAL A 22 23.23 0.48 19.34
C VAL A 22 21.74 0.69 19.56
N LEU A 23 20.90 -0.35 19.42
CA LEU A 23 19.45 -0.26 19.59
C LEU A 23 19.03 -0.16 21.06
N GLY A 24 19.73 -0.84 21.95
CA GLY A 24 19.51 -0.85 23.40
C GLY A 24 20.10 0.34 24.15
N GLY A 25 20.79 1.26 23.47
CA GLY A 25 21.32 2.48 24.10
C GLY A 25 22.42 2.23 25.15
N LEU A 26 23.13 1.11 25.06
CA LEU A 26 24.15 0.68 26.05
C LEU A 26 25.56 1.22 25.77
N LYS A 27 25.71 2.14 24.80
CA LYS A 27 26.94 2.93 24.71
C LYS A 27 26.92 3.96 25.85
N GLU A 28 28.03 4.06 26.59
CA GLU A 28 28.31 5.21 27.44
C GLU A 28 28.42 6.46 26.57
N GLU A 29 27.28 7.00 26.13
CA GLU A 29 27.21 8.37 25.68
C GLU A 29 27.36 9.22 26.93
N SER A 30 28.41 10.05 26.93
CA SER A 30 28.66 11.04 27.97
C SER A 30 27.35 11.76 28.28
N ALA A 31 26.80 11.53 29.47
CA ALA A 31 25.56 12.15 29.89
C ALA A 31 25.73 13.66 29.78
N VAL A 32 25.09 14.26 28.77
CA VAL A 32 24.96 15.72 28.72
C VAL A 32 24.22 16.09 30.01
N SER A 33 24.80 17.02 30.79
CA SER A 33 24.20 17.41 32.05
C SER A 33 22.78 17.93 31.81
N LEU A 34 21.84 17.56 32.68
CA LEU A 34 20.45 18.05 32.62
C LEU A 34 20.38 19.58 32.54
N GLY A 35 21.38 20.29 33.11
CA GLY A 35 21.54 21.74 32.96
C GLY A 35 21.69 22.19 31.50
N LYS A 36 22.55 21.54 30.70
CA LYS A 36 22.73 21.88 29.28
C LYS A 36 21.50 21.56 28.43
N VAL A 37 20.79 20.47 28.75
CA VAL A 37 19.53 20.11 28.08
C VAL A 37 18.46 21.17 28.35
N ASN A 38 18.33 21.62 29.59
CA ASN A 38 17.39 22.67 29.96
C ASN A 38 17.77 24.04 29.37
N GLU A 39 19.06 24.36 29.23
CA GLU A 39 19.54 25.56 28.54
C GLU A 39 19.20 25.56 27.04
N GLU A 40 19.40 24.44 26.34
CA GLU A 40 19.03 24.32 24.91
C GLU A 40 17.51 24.40 24.71
N ILE A 41 16.70 23.85 25.62
CA ILE A 41 15.23 23.98 25.57
C ILE A 41 14.79 25.41 25.86
N ALA A 42 15.39 26.07 26.86
CA ALA A 42 15.09 27.47 27.15
C ALA A 42 15.45 28.38 25.96
N THR A 43 16.56 28.07 25.28
CA THR A 43 16.98 28.75 24.05
C THR A 43 15.97 28.51 22.93
N LEU A 44 15.54 27.26 22.73
CA LEU A 44 14.51 26.93 21.74
C LEU A 44 13.19 27.66 22.02
N LYS A 45 12.71 27.69 23.27
CA LYS A 45 11.50 28.45 23.65
C LYS A 45 11.63 29.94 23.31
N LYS A 46 12.78 30.54 23.65
CA LYS A 46 13.05 31.95 23.39
C LYS A 46 13.08 32.28 21.89
N GLU A 47 13.68 31.41 21.09
CA GLU A 47 13.79 31.61 19.64
C GLU A 47 12.50 31.24 18.88
N LEU A 48 11.69 30.28 19.38
CA LEU A 48 10.40 29.93 18.80
C LEU A 48 9.31 30.97 19.08
N SER A 49 9.31 31.59 20.26
CA SER A 49 8.31 32.58 20.69
C SER A 49 7.98 33.66 19.64
N PRO A 50 8.94 34.33 18.97
CA PRO A 50 8.62 35.34 17.95
C PRO A 50 8.02 34.75 16.66
N LEU A 51 8.21 33.45 16.38
CA LEU A 51 7.68 32.78 15.19
C LEU A 51 6.25 32.27 15.42
N LEU A 52 5.91 31.94 16.67
CA LEU A 52 4.63 31.33 17.02
C LEU A 52 3.44 32.23 16.76
N GLU A 53 3.56 33.54 16.96
CA GLU A 53 2.47 34.48 16.65
C GLU A 53 2.11 34.43 15.15
N ALA A 54 3.12 34.41 14.27
CA ALA A 54 2.89 34.32 12.83
C ALA A 54 2.27 32.96 12.42
N ILE A 55 2.72 31.87 13.05
CA ILE A 55 2.19 30.52 12.81
C ILE A 55 0.75 30.38 13.32
N LYS A 56 0.44 30.99 14.47
CA LYS A 56 -0.86 30.98 15.13
C LYS A 56 -1.91 31.80 14.37
N GLU A 57 -1.55 33.01 13.92
CA GLU A 57 -2.49 33.88 13.21
C GLU A 57 -2.78 33.42 11.78
N PHE A 58 -1.91 32.58 11.21
CA PHE A 58 -1.96 32.20 9.81
C PHE A 58 -3.28 31.54 9.38
N PRO A 59 -3.83 30.52 10.07
CA PRO A 59 -5.04 29.87 9.61
C PRO A 59 -6.22 30.84 9.59
N SER A 60 -6.42 31.63 10.65
CA SER A 60 -7.52 32.59 10.70
C SER A 60 -7.43 33.58 9.54
N LYS A 61 -6.25 34.13 9.26
CA LYS A 61 -6.02 35.01 8.10
C LYS A 61 -6.27 34.31 6.76
N TYR A 62 -5.85 33.06 6.64
CA TYR A 62 -6.10 32.26 5.44
C TYR A 62 -7.59 32.03 5.22
N PHE A 63 -8.33 31.61 6.25
CA PHE A 63 -9.77 31.35 6.15
C PHE A 63 -10.61 32.62 5.94
N ASP A 64 -10.16 33.77 6.46
CA ASP A 64 -10.75 35.08 6.13
C ASP A 64 -10.60 35.38 4.63
N SER A 65 -9.39 35.20 4.07
CA SER A 65 -9.15 35.39 2.64
C SER A 65 -9.86 34.35 1.77
N PHE A 66 -9.98 33.11 2.27
CA PHE A 66 -10.71 32.03 1.60
C PHE A 66 -12.19 32.35 1.52
N LEU A 67 -12.82 32.82 2.61
CA LEU A 67 -14.23 33.22 2.62
C LEU A 67 -14.50 34.31 1.58
N VAL A 68 -13.69 35.38 1.55
CA VAL A 68 -13.83 36.46 0.56
C VAL A 68 -13.68 35.95 -0.87
N SER A 69 -12.75 35.02 -1.10
CA SER A 69 -12.53 34.43 -2.43
C SER A 69 -13.69 33.50 -2.82
N ALA A 70 -14.17 32.68 -1.88
CA ALA A 70 -15.27 31.75 -2.08
C ALA A 70 -16.59 32.47 -2.39
N GLU A 71 -16.88 33.59 -1.72
CA GLU A 71 -18.05 34.43 -2.01
C GLU A 71 -17.90 35.14 -3.36
N LYS A 72 -16.75 35.77 -3.62
CA LYS A 72 -16.51 36.50 -4.88
C LYS A 72 -16.57 35.60 -6.11
N MET A 73 -16.12 34.36 -5.97
CA MET A 73 -16.03 33.41 -7.07
C MET A 73 -17.23 32.45 -7.13
N GLU A 74 -18.24 32.63 -6.26
CA GLU A 74 -19.42 31.76 -6.17
C GLU A 74 -19.02 30.28 -6.03
N LEU A 75 -17.95 29.98 -5.27
CA LEU A 75 -17.38 28.64 -5.18
C LEU A 75 -18.42 27.61 -4.74
N LEU A 76 -19.25 27.98 -3.76
CA LEU A 76 -20.30 27.12 -3.21
C LEU A 76 -21.48 26.90 -4.17
N GLU A 77 -21.68 27.76 -5.17
CA GLU A 77 -22.72 27.56 -6.18
C GLU A 77 -22.34 26.49 -7.21
N ASN A 78 -21.04 26.20 -7.32
CA ASN A 78 -20.46 25.18 -8.20
C ASN A 78 -20.21 23.83 -7.50
N VAL A 79 -20.76 23.66 -6.28
CA VAL A 79 -20.73 22.41 -5.51
C VAL A 79 -22.14 21.84 -5.46
N ASP A 80 -22.32 20.71 -6.14
CA ASP A 80 -23.61 20.02 -6.26
C ASP A 80 -23.66 18.71 -5.47
N ASP A 81 -22.51 18.23 -4.99
CA ASP A 81 -22.44 17.01 -4.19
C ASP A 81 -22.86 17.20 -2.74
N VAL A 82 -24.02 16.63 -2.42
CA VAL A 82 -24.57 16.53 -1.07
C VAL A 82 -23.63 15.78 -0.12
N GLY A 83 -22.97 14.71 -0.58
CA GLY A 83 -22.05 13.90 0.22
C GLY A 83 -20.77 14.66 0.58
N LEU A 84 -20.15 15.33 -0.39
CA LEU A 84 -19.00 16.19 -0.17
C LEU A 84 -19.36 17.36 0.75
N LEU A 85 -20.48 18.04 0.51
CA LEU A 85 -20.96 19.12 1.39
C LEU A 85 -21.13 18.63 2.83
N THR A 86 -21.76 17.47 3.02
CA THR A 86 -21.97 16.90 4.36
C THR A 86 -20.65 16.58 5.05
N ASN A 87 -19.68 16.00 4.33
CA ASN A 87 -18.35 15.71 4.86
C ASN A 87 -17.58 17.00 5.18
N SER A 88 -17.58 17.98 4.27
CA SER A 88 -16.95 19.27 4.50
C SER A 88 -17.56 20.02 5.68
N ILE A 89 -18.89 19.96 5.86
CA ILE A 89 -19.57 20.51 7.05
C ILE A 89 -19.04 19.83 8.32
N SER A 90 -18.98 18.50 8.36
CA SER A 90 -18.46 17.78 9.53
C SER A 90 -17.00 18.16 9.86
N GLN A 91 -16.15 18.33 8.85
CA GLN A 91 -14.75 18.76 9.01
C GLN A 91 -14.65 20.21 9.52
N PHE A 92 -15.51 21.10 9.02
CA PHE A 92 -15.57 22.48 9.50
C PHE A 92 -16.19 22.59 10.90
N GLU A 93 -17.15 21.75 11.26
CA GLU A 93 -17.70 21.64 12.63
C GLU A 93 -16.60 21.26 13.63
N GLU A 94 -15.78 20.27 13.27
CA GLU A 94 -14.61 19.88 14.06
C GLU A 94 -13.60 21.03 14.16
N ALA A 95 -13.32 21.74 13.06
CA ALA A 95 -12.41 22.90 13.07
C ALA A 95 -12.92 24.05 13.96
N VAL A 96 -14.23 24.36 13.91
CA VAL A 96 -14.87 25.37 14.76
C VAL A 96 -14.83 24.97 16.24
N SER A 97 -14.95 23.68 16.56
CA SER A 97 -14.84 23.24 17.96
C SER A 97 -13.45 23.50 18.58
N HIS A 98 -12.44 23.71 17.74
CA HIS A 98 -11.06 24.03 18.13
C HIS A 98 -10.70 25.52 17.93
N SER A 99 -11.60 26.37 17.43
CA SER A 99 -11.24 27.74 17.04
C SER A 99 -12.43 28.71 17.07
N ASP A 100 -12.23 29.87 17.71
CA ASP A 100 -13.21 30.98 17.74
C ASP A 100 -13.20 31.82 16.43
N SER A 101 -12.86 31.21 15.29
CA SER A 101 -12.75 31.92 14.01
C SER A 101 -14.13 32.18 13.38
N LYS A 102 -14.52 33.47 13.32
CA LYS A 102 -15.77 33.92 12.68
C LYS A 102 -15.86 33.55 11.20
N SER A 103 -14.75 33.49 10.48
CA SER A 103 -14.76 33.09 9.07
C SER A 103 -15.14 31.63 8.89
N LEU A 104 -14.67 30.72 9.76
CA LEU A 104 -15.08 29.30 9.72
C LEU A 104 -16.56 29.13 10.01
N GLU A 105 -17.09 29.82 11.03
CA GLU A 105 -18.52 29.81 11.34
C GLU A 105 -19.35 30.29 10.15
N THR A 106 -18.88 31.33 9.45
CA THR A 106 -19.57 31.88 8.27
C THR A 106 -19.51 30.90 7.09
N ILE A 107 -18.35 30.28 6.82
CA ILE A 107 -18.20 29.24 5.79
C ILE A 107 -19.16 28.06 6.08
N LEU A 108 -19.21 27.62 7.33
CA LEU A 108 -20.07 26.53 7.77
C LEU A 108 -21.56 26.87 7.57
N GLN A 109 -21.98 28.09 7.92
CA GLN A 109 -23.36 28.55 7.65
C GLN A 109 -23.68 28.60 6.16
N LEU A 110 -22.74 29.04 5.31
CA LEU A 110 -22.92 29.05 3.86
C LEU A 110 -23.03 27.63 3.28
N LEU A 111 -22.22 26.69 3.78
CA LEU A 111 -22.30 25.28 3.39
C LEU A 111 -23.63 24.64 3.80
N GLN A 112 -24.08 24.88 5.04
CA GLN A 112 -25.38 24.40 5.51
C GLN A 112 -26.53 25.00 4.69
N LYS A 113 -26.47 26.29 4.36
CA LYS A 113 -27.46 26.94 3.49
C LYS A 113 -27.47 26.34 2.08
N ARG A 114 -26.31 26.01 1.51
CA ARG A 114 -26.21 25.35 0.20
C ARG A 114 -26.81 23.94 0.26
N LEU A 115 -26.46 23.16 1.28
CA LEU A 115 -27.02 21.83 1.52
C LEU A 115 -28.55 21.87 1.62
N ASP A 116 -29.08 22.79 2.41
CA ASP A 116 -30.53 23.02 2.56
C ASP A 116 -31.19 23.40 1.22
N SER A 117 -30.51 24.20 0.39
CA SER A 117 -31.05 24.62 -0.91
C SER A 117 -31.12 23.47 -1.90
N LEU A 118 -30.13 22.57 -1.89
CA LEU A 118 -30.12 21.38 -2.73
C LEU A 118 -31.20 20.39 -2.27
N GLN A 119 -31.36 20.19 -0.96
CA GLN A 119 -32.39 19.31 -0.41
C GLN A 119 -33.82 19.83 -0.65
N LYS A 120 -34.03 21.15 -0.74
CA LYS A 120 -35.36 21.75 -1.01
C LYS A 120 -35.72 21.81 -2.50
N LYS A 121 -34.74 21.80 -3.40
CA LYS A 121 -34.98 21.87 -4.86
C LYS A 121 -35.74 20.65 -5.38
N ASP A 122 -35.65 19.51 -4.68
CA ASP A 122 -36.35 18.26 -4.98
C ASP A 122 -37.88 18.28 -4.73
N GLU A 123 -38.41 19.28 -4.02
CA GLU A 123 -39.85 19.37 -3.75
C GLU A 123 -40.61 20.31 -4.69
N SER A 124 -39.93 21.23 -5.40
CA SER A 124 -40.61 22.30 -6.16
C SER A 124 -40.51 22.25 -7.69
N ASP A 125 -39.54 21.53 -8.29
CA ASP A 125 -39.41 21.50 -9.76
C ASP A 125 -40.27 20.39 -10.41
N THR A 126 -41.58 20.67 -10.48
CA THR A 126 -42.50 19.99 -11.42
C THR A 126 -43.06 20.95 -12.48
N SER A 127 -42.38 22.06 -12.75
CA SER A 127 -42.63 22.84 -13.97
C SER A 127 -41.74 22.35 -15.10
N LYS A 128 -42.15 21.24 -15.75
CA LYS A 128 -41.57 20.80 -17.01
C LYS A 128 -41.77 21.89 -18.07
N SER A 129 -40.70 22.55 -18.48
CA SER A 129 -40.60 23.05 -19.85
C SER A 129 -40.68 21.85 -20.80
N GLU A 130 -41.29 22.00 -21.98
CA GLU A 130 -41.23 20.98 -23.03
C GLU A 130 -39.75 20.72 -23.36
N PHE A 131 -39.21 19.60 -22.89
CA PHE A 131 -37.85 19.19 -23.21
C PHE A 131 -37.84 18.64 -24.64
N ASP A 132 -37.27 19.43 -25.56
CA ASP A 132 -37.09 19.02 -26.94
C ASP A 132 -35.76 18.27 -27.10
N ILE A 133 -35.86 16.93 -27.15
CA ILE A 133 -34.73 16.01 -27.28
C ILE A 133 -33.88 16.39 -28.50
N SER A 134 -34.49 16.77 -29.62
CA SER A 134 -33.78 17.07 -30.86
C SER A 134 -32.89 18.31 -30.73
N VAL A 135 -33.30 19.33 -29.96
CA VAL A 135 -32.50 20.54 -29.70
C VAL A 135 -31.29 20.24 -28.83
N HIS A 136 -31.43 19.36 -27.83
CA HIS A 136 -30.33 18.99 -26.94
C HIS A 136 -29.34 18.03 -27.62
N LEU A 137 -29.82 17.10 -28.43
CA LEU A 137 -28.96 16.21 -29.23
C LEU A 137 -28.06 16.99 -30.21
N GLN A 138 -28.54 18.10 -30.77
CA GLN A 138 -27.74 18.96 -31.65
C GLN A 138 -26.53 19.62 -30.97
N LYS A 139 -26.48 19.66 -29.63
CA LYS A 139 -25.33 20.18 -28.87
C LYS A 139 -24.23 19.14 -28.67
N ILE A 140 -24.49 17.86 -28.92
CA ILE A 140 -23.53 16.78 -28.72
C ILE A 140 -22.36 16.86 -29.74
N PRO A 141 -22.58 17.03 -31.06
CA PRO A 141 -21.49 17.11 -32.03
C PRO A 141 -20.42 18.18 -31.74
N PRO A 142 -20.75 19.46 -31.42
CA PRO A 142 -19.72 20.45 -31.13
C PRO A 142 -18.92 20.11 -29.85
N LEU A 143 -19.55 19.54 -28.82
CA LEU A 143 -18.85 19.08 -27.63
C LEU A 143 -17.89 17.93 -27.92
N ILE A 144 -18.26 17.03 -28.85
CA ILE A 144 -17.37 15.97 -29.31
C ILE A 144 -16.14 16.55 -30.01
N GLU A 145 -16.31 17.57 -30.88
CA GLU A 145 -15.20 18.25 -31.54
C GLU A 145 -14.26 18.92 -30.53
N ASP A 146 -14.80 19.57 -29.50
CA ASP A 146 -14.02 20.17 -28.42
C ASP A 146 -13.23 19.12 -27.62
N ILE A 147 -13.89 18.02 -27.23
CA ILE A 147 -13.24 16.89 -26.55
C ILE A 147 -12.14 16.29 -27.44
N GLU A 148 -12.40 16.11 -28.73
CA GLU A 148 -11.44 15.55 -29.69
C GLU A 148 -10.21 16.45 -29.84
N SER A 149 -10.40 17.77 -29.88
CA SER A 149 -9.33 18.76 -29.89
C SER A 149 -8.47 18.67 -28.61
N MET A 150 -9.12 18.56 -27.44
CA MET A 150 -8.42 18.41 -26.16
C MET A 150 -7.65 17.10 -26.05
N VAL A 151 -8.24 15.97 -26.47
CA VAL A 151 -7.54 14.69 -26.53
C VAL A 151 -6.33 14.77 -27.46
N SER A 152 -6.45 15.47 -28.59
CA SER A 152 -5.33 15.68 -29.52
C SER A 152 -4.20 16.51 -28.87
N ASN A 153 -4.54 17.55 -28.10
CA ASN A 153 -3.55 18.31 -27.34
C ASN A 153 -2.85 17.46 -26.27
N LEU A 154 -3.59 16.58 -25.58
CA LEU A 154 -3.02 15.64 -24.61
C LEU A 154 -2.08 14.64 -25.29
N GLU A 155 -2.45 14.13 -26.47
CA GLU A 155 -1.57 13.27 -27.27
C GLU A 155 -0.30 14.00 -27.72
N ASP A 156 -0.39 15.27 -28.10
CA ASP A 156 0.77 16.06 -28.51
C ASP A 156 1.67 16.42 -27.33
N LEU A 157 1.10 16.70 -26.16
CA LEU A 157 1.86 16.85 -24.91
C LEU A 157 2.60 15.54 -24.60
N ALA A 158 1.89 14.40 -24.61
CA ALA A 158 2.48 13.09 -24.36
C ALA A 158 3.57 12.74 -25.38
N LYS A 159 3.41 13.12 -26.66
CA LYS A 159 4.47 12.97 -27.67
C LYS A 159 5.68 13.85 -27.36
N SER A 160 5.47 15.08 -26.89
CA SER A 160 6.58 15.97 -26.54
C SER A 160 7.40 15.43 -25.36
N GLU A 161 6.73 14.94 -24.32
CA GLU A 161 7.39 14.29 -23.17
C GLU A 161 8.09 12.99 -23.58
N ALA A 162 7.51 12.25 -24.54
CA ALA A 162 8.11 11.04 -25.07
C ALA A 162 9.43 11.30 -25.84
N VAL A 163 9.62 12.49 -26.43
CA VAL A 163 10.88 12.85 -27.14
C VAL A 163 12.03 12.97 -26.15
N ASP A 164 11.84 13.68 -25.05
CA ASP A 164 12.85 13.82 -23.99
C ASP A 164 13.17 12.45 -23.37
N ALA A 165 12.13 11.65 -23.13
CA ALA A 165 12.28 10.29 -22.63
C ALA A 165 13.00 9.34 -23.62
N GLU A 166 12.85 9.56 -24.93
CA GLU A 166 13.55 8.79 -25.96
C GLU A 166 15.05 9.11 -25.98
N GLU A 167 15.43 10.38 -25.75
CA GLU A 167 16.85 10.77 -25.64
C GLU A 167 17.49 10.12 -24.40
N ASP A 168 16.82 10.17 -23.26
CA ASP A 168 17.23 9.46 -22.04
C ASP A 168 17.34 7.94 -22.27
N LEU A 169 16.38 7.35 -22.97
CA LEU A 169 16.40 5.94 -23.31
C LEU A 169 17.61 5.58 -24.19
N LYS A 170 17.93 6.40 -25.19
CA LYS A 170 19.10 6.18 -26.06
C LYS A 170 20.41 6.21 -25.26
N GLU A 171 20.55 7.12 -24.30
CA GLU A 171 21.71 7.16 -23.40
C GLU A 171 21.79 5.87 -22.56
N LEU A 172 20.65 5.40 -22.02
CA LEU A 172 20.56 4.16 -21.23
C LEU A 172 20.90 2.92 -22.06
N VAL A 173 20.37 2.81 -23.27
CA VAL A 173 20.58 1.67 -24.19
C VAL A 173 22.04 1.62 -24.65
N THR A 174 22.62 2.77 -25.02
CA THR A 174 24.04 2.85 -25.41
C THR A 174 24.93 2.38 -24.26
N SER A 175 24.69 2.91 -23.06
CA SER A 175 25.43 2.52 -21.85
C SER A 175 25.26 1.03 -21.53
N LEU A 176 24.05 0.49 -21.70
CA LEU A 176 23.77 -0.92 -21.47
C LEU A 176 24.53 -1.82 -22.45
N SER A 177 24.59 -1.45 -23.72
CA SER A 177 25.31 -2.22 -24.76
C SER A 177 26.80 -2.34 -24.43
N ASP A 178 27.42 -1.24 -23.98
CA ASP A 178 28.82 -1.20 -23.56
C ASP A 178 29.04 -2.10 -22.34
N ILE A 179 28.16 -2.03 -21.35
CA ILE A 179 28.28 -2.84 -20.13
C ILE A 179 28.11 -4.33 -20.41
N ILE A 180 27.17 -4.74 -21.27
CA ILE A 180 26.97 -6.15 -21.63
C ILE A 180 28.27 -6.76 -22.18
N SER A 181 29.03 -6.01 -22.97
CA SER A 181 30.32 -6.44 -23.52
C SER A 181 31.42 -6.63 -22.46
N THR A 182 31.27 -6.00 -21.29
CA THR A 182 32.23 -6.06 -20.18
C THR A 182 31.91 -7.14 -19.16
N ILE A 183 30.70 -7.70 -19.14
CA ILE A 183 30.28 -8.72 -18.15
C ILE A 183 31.23 -9.93 -18.11
N ASP A 184 31.73 -10.37 -19.27
CA ASP A 184 32.65 -11.52 -19.32
C ASP A 184 34.09 -11.18 -18.92
N LYS A 185 34.48 -9.92 -19.09
CA LYS A 185 35.84 -9.43 -18.81
C LYS A 185 36.00 -9.03 -17.36
N SER A 186 35.05 -8.27 -16.82
CA SER A 186 35.07 -7.66 -15.49
C SER A 186 33.65 -7.62 -14.90
N PRO A 187 33.18 -8.73 -14.30
CA PRO A 187 31.78 -8.85 -13.87
C PRO A 187 31.45 -7.93 -12.67
N ASP A 188 32.43 -7.61 -11.82
CA ASP A 188 32.23 -6.69 -10.69
C ASP A 188 32.04 -5.23 -11.14
N GLU A 189 32.84 -4.77 -12.12
CA GLU A 189 32.68 -3.45 -12.73
C GLU A 189 31.36 -3.38 -13.49
N ALA A 190 31.03 -4.42 -14.27
CA ALA A 190 29.76 -4.48 -14.98
C ALA A 190 28.56 -4.40 -14.02
N LEU A 191 28.59 -5.08 -12.87
CA LEU A 191 27.53 -4.99 -11.86
C LEU A 191 27.43 -3.59 -11.24
N ALA A 192 28.55 -2.89 -11.06
CA ALA A 192 28.55 -1.51 -10.55
C ALA A 192 27.95 -0.54 -11.56
N GLU A 193 28.29 -0.65 -12.85
CA GLU A 193 27.73 0.18 -13.91
C GLU A 193 26.24 -0.12 -14.16
N LEU A 194 25.84 -1.40 -14.16
CA LEU A 194 24.42 -1.78 -14.23
C LEU A 194 23.61 -1.16 -13.09
N GLN A 195 24.18 -1.06 -11.89
CA GLN A 195 23.50 -0.40 -10.77
C GLN A 195 23.21 1.09 -11.06
N LYS A 196 24.15 1.80 -11.69
CA LYS A 196 23.96 3.22 -12.06
C LYS A 196 22.83 3.39 -13.07
N ILE A 197 22.77 2.52 -14.09
CA ILE A 197 21.67 2.50 -15.06
C ILE A 197 20.34 2.22 -14.34
N GLY A 198 20.30 1.19 -13.50
CA GLY A 198 19.05 0.84 -12.82
C GLY A 198 18.54 1.90 -11.87
N THR A 199 19.40 2.74 -11.26
CA THR A 199 18.93 3.90 -10.48
C THR A 199 18.20 4.93 -11.33
N LYS A 200 18.55 5.10 -12.62
CA LYS A 200 17.83 5.97 -13.55
C LYS A 200 16.43 5.41 -13.86
N THR A 201 16.27 4.09 -13.97
CA THR A 201 14.95 3.44 -14.19
C THR A 201 14.04 3.42 -12.96
N ARG A 202 14.58 3.69 -11.75
CA ARG A 202 13.88 3.62 -10.44
C ARG A 202 13.16 2.29 -10.17
N TYR A 203 13.51 1.20 -10.87
CA TYR A 203 12.84 -0.08 -10.72
C TYR A 203 13.35 -0.84 -9.47
N GLY A 204 12.53 -0.87 -8.42
CA GLY A 204 12.87 -1.47 -7.11
C GLY A 204 13.29 -2.95 -7.14
N PRO A 205 12.63 -3.85 -7.88
CA PRO A 205 13.05 -5.25 -8.00
C PRO A 205 14.47 -5.43 -8.55
N PHE A 206 14.86 -4.62 -9.53
CA PHE A 206 16.23 -4.61 -10.05
C PHE A 206 17.24 -4.21 -8.96
N LEU A 207 17.00 -3.09 -8.25
CA LEU A 207 17.91 -2.61 -7.21
C LEU A 207 18.09 -3.63 -6.08
N ARG A 208 17.02 -4.33 -5.70
CA ARG A 208 17.07 -5.43 -4.73
C ARG A 208 17.92 -6.60 -5.25
N THR A 209 17.74 -6.99 -6.51
CA THR A 209 18.49 -8.09 -7.14
C THR A 209 19.99 -7.78 -7.19
N VAL A 210 20.37 -6.55 -7.57
CA VAL A 210 21.76 -6.09 -7.56
C VAL A 210 22.35 -6.13 -6.14
N ALA A 211 21.62 -5.63 -5.14
CA ALA A 211 22.06 -5.62 -3.75
C ALA A 211 22.29 -7.05 -3.21
N GLN A 212 21.37 -7.98 -3.51
CA GLN A 212 21.50 -9.38 -3.15
C GLN A 212 22.71 -10.04 -3.81
N LEU A 213 22.94 -9.77 -5.10
CA LEU A 213 24.07 -10.33 -5.83
C LEU A 213 25.42 -9.81 -5.32
N LYS A 214 25.53 -8.49 -5.07
CA LYS A 214 26.72 -7.87 -4.44
C LYS A 214 27.01 -8.46 -3.07
N ARG A 215 25.96 -8.70 -2.27
CA ARG A 215 26.09 -9.30 -0.94
C ARG A 215 26.53 -10.76 -1.03
N GLY A 216 25.89 -11.55 -1.88
CA GLY A 216 26.24 -12.96 -2.08
C GLY A 216 27.67 -13.17 -2.58
N LYS A 217 28.17 -12.27 -3.44
CA LYS A 217 29.55 -12.26 -3.91
C LYS A 217 30.55 -11.88 -2.81
N ARG A 218 30.28 -10.81 -2.06
CA ARG A 218 31.13 -10.34 -0.95
C ARG A 218 31.24 -11.35 0.19
N GLU A 219 30.17 -12.10 0.43
CA GLU A 219 30.13 -13.15 1.44
C GLU A 219 30.60 -14.51 0.90
N GLU A 220 31.17 -14.55 -0.32
CA GLU A 220 31.71 -15.75 -0.99
C GLU A 220 30.71 -16.91 -1.15
N ARG A 221 29.39 -16.63 -1.04
CA ARG A 221 28.33 -17.63 -1.23
C ARG A 221 28.09 -17.96 -2.70
N ILE A 222 28.57 -17.11 -3.61
CA ILE A 222 28.39 -17.22 -5.06
C ILE A 222 29.78 -17.24 -5.69
N ASN A 223 30.12 -18.36 -6.34
CA ASN A 223 31.37 -18.47 -7.10
C ASN A 223 31.33 -17.63 -8.40
N ASP A 224 32.49 -17.43 -9.03
CA ASP A 224 32.61 -16.55 -10.20
C ASP A 224 31.75 -17.00 -11.38
N SER A 225 31.67 -18.31 -11.63
CA SER A 225 30.86 -18.85 -12.74
C SER A 225 29.37 -18.61 -12.52
N ARG A 226 28.87 -18.82 -11.29
CA ARG A 226 27.47 -18.54 -10.93
C ARG A 226 27.18 -17.05 -10.91
N PHE A 227 28.14 -16.22 -10.48
CA PHE A 227 28.01 -14.76 -10.47
C PHE A 227 27.82 -14.21 -11.89
N ARG A 228 28.65 -14.63 -12.85
CA ARG A 228 28.52 -14.27 -14.26
C ARG A 228 27.18 -14.72 -14.86
N PHE A 229 26.76 -15.94 -14.53
CA PHE A 229 25.46 -16.47 -14.98
C PHE A 229 24.29 -15.60 -14.46
N LEU A 230 24.29 -15.26 -13.17
CA LEU A 230 23.24 -14.44 -12.56
C LEU A 230 23.24 -13.00 -13.09
N LEU A 231 24.41 -12.44 -13.40
CA LEU A 231 24.53 -11.16 -14.09
C LEU A 231 23.85 -11.19 -15.46
N LYS A 232 24.20 -12.19 -16.29
CA LYS A 232 23.68 -12.30 -17.66
C LYS A 232 22.19 -12.62 -17.74
N HIS A 233 21.66 -13.43 -16.82
CA HIS A 233 20.29 -13.93 -16.94
C HIS A 233 19.32 -13.32 -15.94
N ASN A 234 19.73 -13.00 -14.71
CA ASN A 234 18.80 -12.47 -13.72
C ASN A 234 18.85 -10.94 -13.70
N VAL A 235 20.04 -10.37 -13.56
CA VAL A 235 20.19 -8.90 -13.44
C VAL A 235 19.79 -8.21 -14.74
N LEU A 236 20.24 -8.70 -15.90
CA LEU A 236 19.82 -8.14 -17.19
C LEU A 236 18.32 -8.25 -17.42
N THR A 237 17.68 -9.39 -17.10
CA THR A 237 16.23 -9.52 -17.25
C THR A 237 15.46 -8.57 -16.33
N GLU A 238 15.88 -8.37 -15.07
CA GLU A 238 15.26 -7.36 -14.20
C GLU A 238 15.51 -5.94 -14.71
N LEU A 239 16.65 -5.67 -15.36
CA LEU A 239 16.93 -4.38 -15.98
C LEU A 239 16.05 -4.14 -17.21
N TYR A 240 15.85 -5.16 -18.04
CA TYR A 240 14.93 -5.08 -19.18
C TYR A 240 13.51 -4.77 -18.72
N ARG A 241 13.04 -5.36 -17.61
CA ARG A 241 11.75 -4.98 -17.01
C ARG A 241 11.73 -3.52 -16.55
N GLY A 242 12.81 -3.05 -15.93
CA GLY A 242 12.95 -1.64 -15.53
C GLY A 242 12.90 -0.68 -16.72
N LEU A 243 13.56 -1.03 -17.82
CA LEU A 243 13.53 -0.25 -19.06
C LEU A 243 12.16 -0.30 -19.74
N ILE A 244 11.50 -1.48 -19.78
CA ILE A 244 10.13 -1.60 -20.29
C ILE A 244 9.19 -0.70 -19.48
N LEU A 245 9.27 -0.72 -18.14
CA LEU A 245 8.45 0.18 -17.30
C LEU A 245 8.79 1.65 -17.53
N PHE A 246 10.06 1.99 -17.74
CA PHE A 246 10.46 3.35 -18.08
C PHE A 246 9.80 3.79 -19.40
N VAL A 247 9.87 2.97 -20.45
CA VAL A 247 9.22 3.26 -21.74
C VAL A 247 7.71 3.38 -21.56
N LEU A 248 7.06 2.42 -20.90
CA LEU A 248 5.62 2.44 -20.70
C LEU A 248 5.14 3.60 -19.81
N SER A 249 6.00 4.11 -18.93
CA SER A 249 5.63 5.24 -18.04
C SER A 249 5.82 6.60 -18.69
N ASN A 250 6.81 6.75 -19.57
CA ASN A 250 7.18 8.06 -20.13
C ASN A 250 6.85 8.20 -21.63
N MET A 251 6.68 7.09 -22.35
CA MET A 251 6.43 7.06 -23.80
C MET A 251 5.08 6.40 -24.15
N GLY A 252 4.29 6.05 -23.12
CA GLY A 252 2.97 5.45 -23.24
C GLY A 252 2.97 3.98 -23.68
N SER A 253 1.79 3.49 -24.03
CA SER A 253 1.55 2.10 -24.43
C SER A 253 2.36 1.71 -25.69
N LYS A 254 2.90 0.49 -25.73
CA LYS A 254 3.75 -0.01 -26.82
C LYS A 254 3.58 -1.51 -27.05
N THR A 255 3.83 -1.95 -28.28
CA THR A 255 3.93 -3.37 -28.65
C THR A 255 5.31 -3.94 -28.31
N VAL A 256 5.43 -5.27 -28.28
CA VAL A 256 6.74 -5.97 -28.13
C VAL A 256 7.74 -5.57 -29.22
N ILE A 257 7.25 -5.32 -30.44
CA ILE A 257 8.10 -4.98 -31.59
C ILE A 257 8.66 -3.57 -31.40
N GLU A 258 7.82 -2.61 -31.05
CA GLU A 258 8.22 -1.23 -30.79
C GLU A 258 9.20 -1.16 -29.62
N LEU A 259 8.90 -1.84 -28.51
CA LEU A 259 9.81 -1.94 -27.35
C LEU A 259 11.16 -2.54 -27.75
N GLY A 260 11.16 -3.59 -28.58
CA GLY A 260 12.39 -4.19 -29.10
C GLY A 260 13.21 -3.21 -29.95
N SER A 261 12.55 -2.41 -30.80
CA SER A 261 13.22 -1.41 -31.62
C SER A 261 13.76 -0.23 -30.80
N LEU A 262 12.98 0.29 -29.85
CA LEU A 262 13.36 1.43 -29.01
C LEU A 262 14.50 1.10 -28.05
N MET A 263 14.50 -0.13 -27.53
CA MET A 263 15.51 -0.57 -26.56
C MET A 263 16.73 -1.24 -27.22
N GLU A 264 16.70 -1.44 -28.54
CA GLU A 264 17.68 -2.25 -29.29
C GLU A 264 17.87 -3.67 -28.71
N ILE A 265 16.79 -4.26 -28.19
CA ILE A 265 16.79 -5.60 -27.57
C ILE A 265 16.01 -6.58 -28.45
N PRO A 266 16.47 -7.84 -28.59
CA PRO A 266 15.72 -8.86 -29.30
C PRO A 266 14.29 -9.00 -28.76
N THR A 267 13.30 -9.00 -29.65
CA THR A 267 11.87 -9.10 -29.31
C THR A 267 11.54 -10.31 -28.44
N LYS A 268 12.30 -11.40 -28.58
CA LYS A 268 12.19 -12.60 -27.73
C LYS A 268 12.46 -12.30 -26.24
N ASP A 269 13.46 -11.49 -25.94
CA ASP A 269 13.84 -11.16 -24.56
C ASP A 269 12.86 -10.16 -23.95
N ILE A 270 12.37 -9.21 -24.76
CA ILE A 270 11.26 -8.33 -24.40
C ILE A 270 9.99 -9.13 -24.11
N GLN A 271 9.63 -10.07 -24.98
CA GLN A 271 8.46 -10.93 -24.78
C GLN A 271 8.59 -11.76 -23.49
N HIS A 272 9.77 -12.31 -23.20
CA HIS A 272 10.01 -13.05 -21.96
C HIS A 272 9.87 -12.15 -20.72
N ALA A 273 10.39 -10.92 -20.78
CA ALA A 273 10.24 -9.94 -19.72
C ALA A 273 8.77 -9.57 -19.48
N ILE A 274 8.02 -9.25 -20.55
CA ILE A 274 6.60 -8.88 -20.49
C ILE A 274 5.73 -10.00 -19.91
N VAL A 275 5.91 -11.25 -20.37
CA VAL A 275 5.14 -12.39 -19.82
C VAL A 275 5.32 -12.50 -18.31
N SER A 276 6.55 -12.31 -17.83
CA SER A 276 6.82 -12.32 -16.40
C SER A 276 6.29 -11.08 -15.68
N MET A 277 6.20 -9.92 -16.33
CA MET A 277 5.64 -8.70 -15.75
C MET A 277 4.12 -8.79 -15.61
N ILE A 278 3.43 -9.41 -16.58
CA ILE A 278 1.99 -9.72 -16.50
C ILE A 278 1.71 -10.63 -15.29
N GLN A 279 2.52 -11.68 -15.09
CA GLN A 279 2.40 -12.56 -13.92
C GLN A 279 2.61 -11.85 -12.59
N ARG A 280 3.37 -10.75 -12.58
CA ARG A 280 3.63 -9.90 -11.41
C ARG A 280 2.60 -8.77 -11.25
N GLY A 281 1.68 -8.61 -12.20
CA GLY A 281 0.72 -7.50 -12.21
C GLY A 281 1.37 -6.13 -12.45
N GLU A 282 2.51 -6.08 -13.13
CA GLU A 282 3.23 -4.83 -13.42
C GLU A 282 2.81 -4.21 -14.77
N VAL A 283 2.38 -5.05 -15.72
CA VAL A 283 2.00 -4.67 -17.10
C VAL A 283 0.74 -5.44 -17.49
N GLU A 284 -0.15 -4.81 -18.25
CA GLU A 284 -1.35 -5.42 -18.81
C GLU A 284 -1.45 -5.18 -20.32
N MET A 285 -2.27 -6.01 -20.97
CA MET A 285 -2.61 -5.85 -22.38
C MET A 285 -3.84 -4.94 -22.48
N VAL A 286 -3.65 -3.75 -23.05
CA VAL A 286 -4.70 -2.73 -23.15
C VAL A 286 -5.46 -2.79 -24.48
N GLY A 287 -4.87 -3.37 -25.53
CA GLY A 287 -5.50 -3.46 -26.84
C GLY A 287 -4.68 -4.21 -27.88
N LEU A 288 -5.11 -4.09 -29.13
CA LEU A 288 -4.40 -4.60 -30.30
C LEU A 288 -4.12 -3.45 -31.26
N ASP A 289 -2.86 -3.31 -31.68
CA ASP A 289 -2.50 -2.49 -32.84
C ASP A 289 -2.35 -3.41 -34.04
N HIS A 290 -3.33 -3.34 -34.94
CA HIS A 290 -3.60 -4.31 -36.00
C HIS A 290 -3.74 -5.76 -35.48
N HIS A 291 -2.63 -6.47 -35.29
CA HIS A 291 -2.55 -7.85 -34.79
C HIS A 291 -1.51 -8.04 -33.68
N ALA A 292 -0.83 -6.97 -33.27
CA ALA A 292 0.15 -7.00 -32.20
C ALA A 292 -0.50 -6.57 -30.87
N PRO A 293 -0.30 -7.33 -29.78
CA PRO A 293 -0.72 -6.90 -28.45
C PRO A 293 0.00 -5.62 -28.04
N VAL A 294 -0.78 -4.63 -27.63
CA VAL A 294 -0.30 -3.37 -27.06
C VAL A 294 -0.29 -3.52 -25.54
N PHE A 295 0.86 -3.25 -24.95
CA PHE A 295 1.05 -3.34 -23.51
C PHE A 295 1.11 -1.95 -22.89
N SER A 296 0.51 -1.82 -21.71
CA SER A 296 0.61 -0.64 -20.87
C SER A 296 0.96 -1.05 -19.45
N ARG A 297 1.49 -0.11 -18.67
CA ARG A 297 1.69 -0.33 -17.24
C ARG A 297 0.32 -0.54 -16.58
N VAL A 298 0.21 -1.49 -15.65
CA VAL A 298 -1.00 -1.62 -14.84
C VAL A 298 -1.20 -0.32 -14.07
N LEU A 299 -2.28 0.40 -14.37
CA LEU A 299 -2.65 1.63 -13.68
C LEU A 299 -3.27 1.28 -12.32
N GLY A 300 -2.96 2.07 -11.29
CA GLY A 300 -3.62 1.93 -9.99
C GLY A 300 -5.13 2.22 -10.06
N SER A 301 -5.55 3.00 -11.05
CA SER A 301 -6.94 3.34 -11.37
C SER A 301 -7.03 3.89 -12.80
N VAL A 302 -8.08 3.53 -13.53
CA VAL A 302 -8.45 4.18 -14.80
C VAL A 302 -8.88 5.62 -14.49
N PRO A 303 -8.44 6.64 -15.25
CA PRO A 303 -8.87 8.02 -15.04
C PRO A 303 -10.40 8.15 -15.05
N GLU A 304 -10.95 8.96 -14.13
CA GLU A 304 -12.40 9.09 -13.94
C GLU A 304 -13.11 9.58 -15.21
N THR A 305 -12.50 10.50 -15.97
CA THR A 305 -13.05 10.96 -17.26
C THR A 305 -13.18 9.84 -18.29
N THR A 306 -12.25 8.89 -18.34
CA THR A 306 -12.35 7.70 -19.22
C THR A 306 -13.53 6.81 -18.79
N LEU A 307 -13.77 6.66 -17.48
CA LEU A 307 -14.92 5.91 -16.96
C LEU A 307 -16.25 6.60 -17.25
N VAL A 308 -16.30 7.93 -17.10
CA VAL A 308 -17.48 8.75 -17.46
C VAL A 308 -17.79 8.60 -18.95
N LEU A 309 -16.78 8.68 -19.82
CA LEU A 309 -16.95 8.49 -21.27
C LEU A 309 -17.46 7.08 -21.62
N LYS A 310 -16.91 6.04 -20.99
CA LYS A 310 -17.39 4.65 -21.15
C LYS A 310 -18.89 4.54 -20.82
N ARG A 311 -19.34 5.26 -19.79
CA ARG A 311 -20.75 5.29 -19.38
C ARG A 311 -21.62 6.09 -20.35
N ILE A 312 -21.16 7.25 -20.79
CA ILE A 312 -21.80 8.06 -21.85
C ILE A 312 -22.05 7.21 -23.10
N LEU A 313 -21.04 6.45 -23.54
CA LEU A 313 -21.16 5.53 -24.67
C LEU A 313 -22.24 4.46 -24.44
N GLN A 314 -22.35 3.91 -23.23
CA GLN A 314 -23.40 2.94 -22.89
C GLN A 314 -24.80 3.57 -22.95
N GLN A 315 -24.96 4.80 -22.45
CA GLN A 315 -26.23 5.53 -22.48
C GLN A 315 -26.64 5.91 -23.91
N LEU A 316 -25.70 6.39 -24.74
CA LEU A 316 -25.95 6.70 -26.14
C LEU A 316 -26.35 5.45 -26.94
N ARG A 317 -25.68 4.30 -26.72
CA ARG A 317 -26.07 3.00 -27.34
C ARG A 317 -27.48 2.57 -26.96
N ALA A 318 -27.93 2.89 -25.75
CA ALA A 318 -29.30 2.60 -25.31
C ALA A 318 -30.30 3.55 -25.99
N MET A 319 -29.98 4.84 -26.06
CA MET A 319 -30.82 5.87 -26.65
C MET A 319 -30.93 5.77 -28.18
N GLU A 320 -29.85 5.41 -28.89
CA GLU A 320 -29.85 5.18 -30.35
C GLU A 320 -30.94 4.16 -30.78
N LYS A 321 -31.23 3.19 -29.90
CA LYS A 321 -32.23 2.16 -30.16
C LYS A 321 -33.67 2.65 -29.98
N SER A 322 -33.90 3.68 -29.18
CA SER A 322 -35.24 4.23 -28.90
C SER A 322 -35.60 5.43 -29.78
N LEU A 323 -34.63 5.99 -30.51
CA LEU A 323 -34.83 7.10 -31.43
C LEU A 323 -35.10 6.61 -32.86
N GLU A 324 -35.84 7.41 -33.63
CA GLU A 324 -36.14 7.20 -35.05
C GLU A 324 -35.77 8.44 -35.88
N GLY A 325 -35.57 8.27 -37.18
CA GLY A 325 -35.29 9.39 -38.09
C GLY A 325 -33.92 10.05 -37.90
N ASP A 326 -33.88 11.37 -38.05
CA ASP A 326 -32.63 12.15 -38.08
C ASP A 326 -31.90 12.11 -36.73
N ASP A 327 -32.63 12.09 -35.61
CA ASP A 327 -32.05 12.02 -34.25
C ASP A 327 -31.27 10.71 -34.02
N LYS A 328 -31.75 9.60 -34.58
CA LYS A 328 -31.03 8.31 -34.53
C LYS A 328 -29.71 8.38 -35.29
N SER A 329 -29.73 9.00 -36.47
CA SER A 329 -28.52 9.14 -37.29
C SER A 329 -27.47 10.04 -36.63
N LEU A 330 -27.92 11.09 -35.93
CA LEU A 330 -27.08 11.99 -35.17
C LEU A 330 -26.43 11.25 -34.00
N VAL A 331 -27.21 10.53 -33.20
CA VAL A 331 -26.68 9.74 -32.07
C VAL A 331 -25.71 8.66 -32.55
N ALA A 332 -26.02 7.93 -33.63
CA ALA A 332 -25.12 6.91 -34.17
C ALA A 332 -23.78 7.51 -34.65
N THR A 333 -23.80 8.71 -35.24
CA THR A 333 -22.58 9.40 -35.66
C THR A 333 -21.75 9.84 -34.46
N SER A 334 -22.37 10.48 -33.47
CA SER A 334 -21.74 10.88 -32.21
C SER A 334 -21.14 9.71 -31.44
N LEU A 335 -21.82 8.56 -31.46
CA LEU A 335 -21.38 7.33 -30.80
C LEU A 335 -20.09 6.79 -31.42
N ASN A 336 -20.00 6.75 -32.75
CA ASN A 336 -18.77 6.32 -33.44
C ASN A 336 -17.58 7.25 -33.14
N GLN A 337 -17.81 8.56 -33.08
CA GLN A 337 -16.76 9.54 -32.75
C GLN A 337 -16.29 9.37 -31.29
N LEU A 338 -17.22 9.25 -30.35
CA LEU A 338 -16.90 9.04 -28.93
C LEU A 338 -16.23 7.68 -28.68
N GLU A 339 -16.54 6.63 -29.45
CA GLU A 339 -15.84 5.35 -29.38
C GLU A 339 -14.37 5.50 -29.81
N ALA A 340 -14.10 6.24 -30.89
CA ALA A 340 -12.74 6.52 -31.32
C ALA A 340 -11.97 7.35 -30.26
N ILE A 341 -12.61 8.34 -29.64
CA ILE A 341 -12.02 9.12 -28.54
C ILE A 341 -11.74 8.23 -27.32
N TYR A 342 -12.67 7.32 -26.99
CA TYR A 342 -12.50 6.38 -25.89
C TYR A 342 -11.29 5.46 -26.08
N ASP A 343 -11.15 4.88 -27.28
CA ASP A 343 -10.00 4.04 -27.62
C ASP A 343 -8.68 4.82 -27.51
N ARG A 344 -8.65 6.08 -27.96
CA ARG A 344 -7.49 6.98 -27.82
C ARG A 344 -7.13 7.25 -26.35
N LEU A 345 -8.12 7.54 -25.51
CA LEU A 345 -7.90 7.76 -24.06
C LEU A 345 -7.44 6.48 -23.35
N GLN A 346 -7.93 5.30 -23.75
CA GLN A 346 -7.43 4.02 -23.24
C GLN A 346 -5.95 3.79 -23.58
N ILE A 347 -5.54 4.18 -24.79
CA ILE A 347 -4.15 4.08 -25.23
C ILE A 347 -3.25 5.06 -24.46
N LEU A 348 -3.71 6.30 -24.23
CA LEU A 348 -3.03 7.32 -23.43
C LEU A 348 -2.81 6.85 -21.99
N GLY A 349 -3.82 6.20 -21.39
CA GLY A 349 -3.73 5.62 -20.06
C GLY A 349 -3.75 6.67 -18.93
N VAL A 350 -2.65 7.39 -18.71
CA VAL A 350 -2.55 8.46 -17.69
C VAL A 350 -2.49 9.81 -18.38
N TYR A 351 -3.37 10.72 -17.97
CA TYR A 351 -3.41 12.09 -18.44
C TYR A 351 -4.05 12.98 -17.37
N ASP A 352 -3.94 14.29 -17.52
CA ASP A 352 -4.57 15.25 -16.61
C ASP A 352 -6.09 15.26 -16.79
N VAL A 353 -6.79 14.73 -15.78
CA VAL A 353 -8.25 14.58 -15.75
C VAL A 353 -8.98 15.92 -15.79
N THR A 354 -8.36 16.98 -15.24
CA THR A 354 -8.99 18.31 -15.13
C THR A 354 -9.25 18.93 -16.50
N SER A 355 -8.34 18.71 -17.45
CA SER A 355 -8.40 19.23 -18.82
C SER A 355 -9.67 18.84 -19.60
N LEU A 356 -10.25 17.68 -19.29
CA LEU A 356 -11.46 17.15 -19.96
C LEU A 356 -12.71 17.23 -19.07
N SER A 357 -12.57 17.67 -17.81
CA SER A 357 -13.61 17.52 -16.79
C SER A 357 -14.88 18.32 -17.11
N SER A 358 -14.74 19.56 -17.58
CA SER A 358 -15.88 20.45 -17.86
C SER A 358 -16.70 19.95 -19.06
N GLN A 359 -16.04 19.63 -20.18
CA GLN A 359 -16.70 19.11 -21.38
C GLN A 359 -17.33 17.73 -21.14
N MET A 360 -16.67 16.86 -20.38
CA MET A 360 -17.22 15.55 -20.03
C MET A 360 -18.45 15.66 -19.11
N THR A 361 -18.46 16.64 -18.19
CA THR A 361 -19.60 16.91 -17.32
C THR A 361 -20.76 17.47 -18.11
N GLU A 362 -20.51 18.45 -18.99
CA GLU A 362 -21.55 19.01 -19.87
C GLU A 362 -22.13 17.95 -20.81
N LEU A 363 -21.28 17.14 -21.44
CA LEU A 363 -21.72 16.04 -22.30
C LEU A 363 -22.56 15.02 -21.52
N ARG A 364 -22.15 14.70 -20.28
CA ARG A 364 -22.92 13.82 -19.41
C ARG A 364 -24.28 14.40 -19.06
N GLU A 365 -24.35 15.67 -18.66
CA GLU A 365 -25.61 16.34 -18.30
C GLU A 365 -26.60 16.39 -19.46
N ILE A 366 -26.12 16.69 -20.67
CA ILE A 366 -26.94 16.68 -21.88
C ILE A 366 -27.50 15.28 -22.12
N ILE A 367 -26.66 14.25 -22.00
CA ILE A 367 -27.07 12.86 -22.24
C ILE A 367 -28.02 12.36 -21.15
N ASP A 368 -27.74 12.63 -19.88
CA ASP A 368 -28.61 12.30 -18.76
C ASP A 368 -29.99 12.97 -18.95
N SER A 369 -30.03 14.26 -19.33
CA SER A 369 -31.28 14.99 -19.63
C SER A 369 -32.04 14.43 -20.85
N CYS A 370 -31.33 14.05 -21.91
CA CYS A 370 -31.92 13.42 -23.10
C CYS A 370 -32.52 12.06 -22.77
N VAL A 371 -31.81 11.27 -21.97
CA VAL A 371 -32.26 9.95 -21.49
C VAL A 371 -33.49 10.13 -20.61
N GLU A 372 -33.48 11.01 -19.61
CA GLU A 372 -34.63 11.29 -18.74
C GLU A 372 -35.87 11.73 -19.54
N SER A 373 -35.67 12.55 -20.56
CA SER A 373 -36.76 13.07 -21.37
C SER A 373 -37.33 12.03 -22.33
N ALA A 374 -36.47 11.19 -22.92
CA ALA A 374 -36.89 10.03 -23.70
C ALA A 374 -37.72 9.05 -22.84
N ILE A 375 -37.39 8.92 -21.55
CA ILE A 375 -38.12 8.10 -20.58
C ILE A 375 -39.47 8.74 -20.21
N SER A 376 -39.50 10.05 -20.00
CA SER A 376 -40.68 10.76 -19.53
C SER A 376 -41.83 10.85 -20.56
N LYS A 377 -41.55 10.64 -21.84
CA LYS A 377 -42.56 10.55 -22.92
C LYS A 377 -43.35 9.23 -22.91
N GLN A 378 -43.00 8.24 -22.07
CA GLN A 378 -43.58 6.88 -22.12
C GLN A 378 -44.55 6.51 -20.98
N SER A 379 -44.85 7.35 -19.98
CA SER A 379 -45.82 6.96 -18.93
C SER A 379 -46.49 8.12 -18.19
N ASP A 380 -47.82 8.12 -18.18
CA ASP A 380 -48.66 8.92 -17.29
C ASP A 380 -49.06 8.11 -16.04
N SER A 381 -48.95 8.76 -14.87
CA SER A 381 -49.40 8.40 -13.50
C SER A 381 -48.93 7.09 -12.79
N ASP A 382 -47.84 7.18 -12.03
CA ASP A 382 -47.72 6.95 -10.56
C ASP A 382 -46.24 7.15 -10.16
N SER A 383 -45.88 8.35 -9.69
CA SER A 383 -44.75 9.07 -10.29
C SER A 383 -43.39 9.02 -9.59
N LYS A 384 -43.19 8.29 -8.49
CA LYS A 384 -41.86 8.21 -7.81
C LYS A 384 -41.31 6.79 -7.72
N GLU A 385 -42.05 5.85 -7.14
CA GLU A 385 -41.62 4.43 -7.07
C GLU A 385 -41.52 3.78 -8.46
N LEU A 386 -42.48 4.06 -9.33
CA LEU A 386 -42.52 3.53 -10.68
C LEU A 386 -41.43 4.18 -11.56
N LYS A 387 -41.11 5.46 -11.32
CA LYS A 387 -39.94 6.11 -11.94
C LYS A 387 -38.63 5.50 -11.47
N LEU A 388 -38.47 5.28 -10.16
CA LEU A 388 -37.28 4.63 -9.61
C LEU A 388 -37.10 3.22 -10.18
N LEU A 389 -38.18 2.45 -10.28
CA LEU A 389 -38.20 1.12 -10.89
C LEU A 389 -37.91 1.14 -12.39
N ILE A 390 -38.48 2.08 -13.14
CA ILE A 390 -38.22 2.25 -14.58
C ILE A 390 -36.77 2.66 -14.80
N SER A 391 -36.26 3.64 -14.05
CA SER A 391 -34.86 4.08 -14.12
C SER A 391 -33.90 2.96 -13.72
N ALA A 392 -34.21 2.20 -12.66
CA ALA A 392 -33.44 1.03 -12.25
C ALA A 392 -33.46 -0.07 -13.31
N GLY A 393 -34.63 -0.27 -13.95
CA GLY A 393 -34.83 -1.20 -15.06
C GLY A 393 -34.06 -0.81 -16.32
N LEU A 394 -33.96 0.49 -16.62
CA LEU A 394 -33.20 1.01 -17.75
C LEU A 394 -31.70 0.96 -17.50
N GLU A 395 -31.26 1.29 -16.28
CA GLU A 395 -29.87 1.10 -15.86
C GLU A 395 -29.49 -0.40 -15.92
N ALA A 396 -30.41 -1.29 -15.53
CA ALA A 396 -30.25 -2.73 -15.70
C ALA A 396 -30.22 -3.16 -17.18
N PHE A 397 -31.03 -2.54 -18.05
CA PHE A 397 -31.14 -2.86 -19.47
C PHE A 397 -29.95 -2.34 -20.30
N ALA A 398 -29.40 -1.18 -19.93
CA ALA A 398 -28.18 -0.64 -20.50
C ALA A 398 -26.97 -1.57 -20.30
N ARG A 399 -27.02 -2.46 -19.29
CA ARG A 399 -25.98 -3.47 -19.05
C ARG A 399 -26.08 -4.61 -20.06
N PHE A 400 -24.95 -4.88 -20.70
CA PHE A 400 -24.75 -5.90 -21.75
C PHE A 400 -25.32 -7.29 -21.41
N ARG A 401 -25.33 -7.68 -20.13
CA ARG A 401 -25.76 -9.02 -19.71
C ARG A 401 -27.27 -9.21 -19.70
N LEU A 402 -28.05 -8.25 -19.20
CA LEU A 402 -29.52 -8.34 -19.25
C LEU A 402 -29.98 -8.39 -20.72
N LYS A 403 -29.39 -7.54 -21.55
CA LYS A 403 -29.57 -7.51 -23.00
C LYS A 403 -29.29 -8.86 -23.67
N ILE A 404 -28.12 -9.48 -23.43
CA ILE A 404 -27.83 -10.82 -23.99
C ILE A 404 -28.85 -11.85 -23.53
N THR A 405 -29.23 -11.82 -22.26
CA THR A 405 -30.09 -12.86 -21.70
C THR A 405 -31.51 -12.74 -22.25
N LEU A 406 -32.00 -11.52 -22.50
CA LEU A 406 -33.28 -11.27 -23.19
C LEU A 406 -33.21 -11.56 -24.70
N GLU A 407 -32.12 -11.20 -25.40
CA GLU A 407 -31.99 -11.37 -26.85
C GLU A 407 -31.67 -12.84 -27.25
N LYS A 408 -30.82 -13.53 -26.49
CA LYS A 408 -30.36 -14.90 -26.79
C LYS A 408 -31.01 -15.99 -25.94
N GLY A 409 -31.57 -15.64 -24.79
CA GLY A 409 -32.22 -16.61 -23.90
C GLY A 409 -33.43 -17.33 -24.53
N PRO A 410 -34.31 -16.67 -25.30
CA PRO A 410 -35.37 -17.36 -26.04
C PRO A 410 -34.83 -18.42 -27.02
N ASN A 411 -33.64 -18.20 -27.61
CA ASN A 411 -32.99 -19.16 -28.49
C ASN A 411 -32.41 -20.38 -27.75
N LEU A 412 -32.10 -20.25 -26.46
CA LEU A 412 -31.65 -21.37 -25.62
C LEU A 412 -32.80 -22.28 -25.16
N VAL A 413 -34.03 -21.75 -25.16
CA VAL A 413 -35.26 -22.50 -24.81
C VAL A 413 -35.92 -23.09 -26.06
N SER A 414 -35.95 -22.33 -27.17
CA SER A 414 -36.60 -22.75 -28.42
C SER A 414 -35.66 -23.51 -29.38
N GLY A 415 -34.41 -23.08 -29.48
CA GLY A 415 -33.36 -23.66 -30.33
C GLY A 415 -32.54 -24.75 -29.64
N LEU A 416 -31.78 -25.50 -30.44
CA LEU A 416 -30.80 -26.47 -29.93
C LEU A 416 -29.49 -25.73 -29.63
N ASN A 417 -28.92 -25.94 -28.45
CA ASN A 417 -27.56 -25.45 -28.19
C ASN A 417 -26.53 -26.22 -29.06
N VAL A 418 -25.25 -25.82 -29.01
CA VAL A 418 -24.16 -26.47 -29.79
C VAL A 418 -23.99 -27.96 -29.46
N TYR A 419 -24.60 -28.44 -28.38
CA TYR A 419 -24.59 -29.81 -27.90
C TYR A 419 -25.94 -30.55 -28.09
N GLY A 420 -26.93 -29.93 -28.74
CA GLY A 420 -28.24 -30.55 -29.02
C GLY A 420 -29.23 -30.56 -27.85
N GLU A 421 -28.97 -29.83 -26.76
CA GLU A 421 -29.83 -29.76 -25.58
C GLU A 421 -30.65 -28.46 -25.57
N LYS A 422 -31.85 -28.52 -24.98
CA LYS A 422 -32.72 -27.37 -24.73
C LYS A 422 -32.74 -27.05 -23.25
N LEU A 423 -32.70 -25.77 -22.90
CA LEU A 423 -32.93 -25.38 -21.51
C LEU A 423 -34.42 -25.58 -21.18
N ASP A 424 -34.70 -26.17 -20.03
CA ASP A 424 -36.07 -26.30 -19.51
C ASP A 424 -36.71 -24.89 -19.36
N PRO A 425 -37.87 -24.62 -19.98
CA PRO A 425 -38.53 -23.32 -19.91
C PRO A 425 -38.82 -22.83 -18.48
N GLU A 426 -39.18 -23.74 -17.57
CA GLU A 426 -39.48 -23.37 -16.18
C GLU A 426 -38.20 -22.97 -15.44
N ARG A 427 -37.14 -23.76 -15.59
CA ARG A 427 -35.82 -23.44 -15.04
C ARG A 427 -35.24 -22.16 -15.63
N TYR A 428 -35.43 -21.91 -16.94
CA TYR A 428 -35.04 -20.65 -17.59
C TYR A 428 -35.79 -19.46 -16.98
N LYS A 429 -37.10 -19.59 -16.79
CA LYS A 429 -37.93 -18.55 -16.16
C LYS A 429 -37.46 -18.25 -14.75
N THR A 430 -37.22 -19.26 -13.92
CA THR A 430 -36.68 -19.04 -12.56
C THR A 430 -35.30 -18.40 -12.56
N ILE A 431 -34.41 -18.78 -13.49
CA ILE A 431 -33.09 -18.13 -13.63
C ILE A 431 -33.27 -16.68 -14.05
N MET A 432 -34.19 -16.39 -14.98
CA MET A 432 -34.44 -15.03 -15.45
C MET A 432 -35.08 -14.15 -14.40
N ASP A 433 -36.06 -14.64 -13.65
CA ASP A 433 -36.72 -13.86 -12.60
C ASP A 433 -35.70 -13.43 -11.55
N ASN A 434 -34.86 -14.37 -11.06
CA ASN A 434 -33.77 -14.05 -10.13
C ASN A 434 -32.72 -13.10 -10.72
N TYR A 435 -32.43 -13.22 -12.02
CA TYR A 435 -31.47 -12.38 -12.71
C TYR A 435 -31.98 -10.95 -12.88
N LEU A 436 -33.24 -10.80 -13.30
CA LEU A 436 -33.94 -9.53 -13.45
C LEU A 436 -34.01 -8.80 -12.11
N ASP A 437 -34.45 -9.49 -11.05
CA ASP A 437 -34.49 -8.93 -9.70
C ASP A 437 -33.09 -8.44 -9.28
N SER A 438 -32.06 -9.24 -9.51
CA SER A 438 -30.69 -8.89 -9.16
C SER A 438 -30.14 -7.68 -9.92
N GLU A 439 -30.53 -7.50 -11.19
CA GLU A 439 -30.11 -6.34 -11.99
C GLU A 439 -30.91 -5.08 -11.63
N LEU A 440 -32.22 -5.23 -11.37
CA LEU A 440 -33.09 -4.16 -10.88
C LEU A 440 -32.62 -3.64 -9.52
N GLU A 441 -32.29 -4.53 -8.58
CA GLU A 441 -31.73 -4.18 -7.28
C GLU A 441 -30.41 -3.39 -7.45
N ARG A 442 -29.51 -3.82 -8.35
CA ARG A 442 -28.28 -3.06 -8.65
C ARG A 442 -28.55 -1.71 -9.31
N GLY A 443 -29.54 -1.62 -10.20
CA GLY A 443 -29.94 -0.34 -10.80
C GLY A 443 -30.47 0.62 -9.74
N THR A 444 -31.30 0.12 -8.82
CA THR A 444 -31.86 0.88 -7.70
C THR A 444 -30.76 1.38 -6.76
N LEU A 445 -29.81 0.51 -6.40
CA LEU A 445 -28.66 0.89 -5.57
C LEU A 445 -27.81 1.98 -6.23
N LEU A 446 -27.54 1.90 -7.54
CA LEU A 446 -26.79 2.95 -8.24
C LEU A 446 -27.51 4.30 -8.23
N LEU A 447 -28.83 4.31 -8.46
CA LEU A 447 -29.61 5.55 -8.44
C LEU A 447 -29.57 6.20 -7.06
N ILE A 448 -29.76 5.41 -6.01
CA ILE A 448 -29.73 5.92 -4.64
C ILE A 448 -28.34 6.46 -4.27
N ILE A 449 -27.25 5.80 -4.71
CA ILE A 449 -25.90 6.32 -4.50
C ILE A 449 -25.66 7.61 -5.31
N ARG A 450 -26.22 7.74 -6.52
CA ARG A 450 -26.14 8.99 -7.31
C ARG A 450 -26.88 10.14 -6.65
N GLU A 451 -28.06 9.89 -6.10
CA GLU A 451 -28.90 10.91 -5.49
C GLU A 451 -28.39 11.33 -4.10
N LEU A 452 -27.87 10.38 -3.32
CA LEU A 452 -27.55 10.59 -1.90
C LEU A 452 -26.03 10.63 -1.62
N GLY A 453 -25.21 10.41 -2.64
CA GLY A 453 -23.75 10.32 -2.54
C GLY A 453 -23.26 9.01 -1.92
N ALA A 454 -21.97 9.00 -1.57
CA ALA A 454 -21.26 7.86 -1.01
C ALA A 454 -22.03 7.21 0.16
N SER A 455 -22.39 5.94 0.02
CA SER A 455 -23.27 5.23 0.97
C SER A 455 -22.71 3.88 1.39
N THR A 456 -22.98 3.48 2.64
CA THR A 456 -22.60 2.14 3.13
C THR A 456 -23.65 1.09 2.73
N ALA A 457 -23.28 -0.20 2.84
CA ALA A 457 -24.23 -1.29 2.64
C ALA A 457 -25.40 -1.24 3.64
N GLU A 458 -25.18 -0.73 4.85
CA GLU A 458 -26.21 -0.57 5.87
C GLU A 458 -27.20 0.53 5.49
N ASP A 459 -26.70 1.72 5.12
CA ASP A 459 -27.53 2.86 4.70
C ASP A 459 -28.42 2.48 3.50
N LEU A 460 -27.83 1.77 2.54
CA LEU A 460 -28.53 1.31 1.35
C LEU A 460 -29.58 0.24 1.67
N ALA A 461 -29.31 -0.66 2.61
CA ALA A 461 -30.29 -1.66 3.05
C ALA A 461 -31.49 -1.00 3.74
N GLN A 462 -31.25 0.00 4.60
CA GLN A 462 -32.33 0.74 5.25
C GLN A 462 -33.18 1.52 4.25
N LYS A 463 -32.57 2.15 3.24
CA LYS A 463 -33.26 2.95 2.24
C LYS A 463 -34.01 2.13 1.19
N THR A 464 -33.48 0.98 0.80
CA THR A 464 -34.09 0.12 -0.24
C THR A 464 -35.01 -0.96 0.31
N GLY A 465 -34.91 -1.29 1.60
CA GLY A 465 -35.55 -2.48 2.18
C GLY A 465 -34.91 -3.81 1.70
N ILE A 466 -33.84 -3.77 0.91
CA ILE A 466 -33.10 -4.96 0.47
C ILE A 466 -32.23 -5.46 1.64
N PRO A 467 -32.19 -6.77 1.93
CA PRO A 467 -31.31 -7.31 2.97
C PRO A 467 -29.84 -6.90 2.79
N GLN A 468 -29.18 -6.50 3.88
CA GLN A 468 -27.82 -5.95 3.86
C GLN A 468 -26.79 -6.90 3.22
N ASP A 469 -26.91 -8.21 3.44
CA ASP A 469 -26.05 -9.23 2.83
C ASP A 469 -26.20 -9.29 1.30
N ARG A 470 -27.43 -9.02 0.82
CA ARG A 470 -27.76 -8.97 -0.59
C ARG A 470 -27.24 -7.68 -1.20
N VAL A 471 -27.49 -6.53 -0.56
CA VAL A 471 -26.91 -5.22 -0.94
C VAL A 471 -25.39 -5.31 -1.04
N PHE A 472 -24.70 -5.88 -0.04
CA PHE A 472 -23.25 -6.03 -0.05
C PHE A 472 -22.74 -6.86 -1.24
N ARG A 473 -23.42 -7.98 -1.57
CA ARG A 473 -23.09 -8.78 -2.75
C ARG A 473 -23.27 -7.99 -4.06
N HIS A 474 -24.31 -7.17 -4.16
CA HIS A 474 -24.51 -6.28 -5.30
C HIS A 474 -23.40 -5.22 -5.38
N LEU A 475 -23.02 -4.59 -4.27
CA LEU A 475 -21.93 -3.60 -4.21
C LEU A 475 -20.58 -4.18 -4.61
N LEU A 476 -20.22 -5.37 -4.11
CA LEU A 476 -18.99 -6.07 -4.52
C LEU A 476 -18.98 -6.38 -6.01
N ARG A 477 -20.13 -6.79 -6.56
CA ARG A 477 -20.25 -7.09 -7.99
C ARG A 477 -20.10 -5.81 -8.82
N MET A 478 -20.79 -4.73 -8.44
CA MET A 478 -20.72 -3.44 -9.11
C MET A 478 -19.32 -2.81 -9.02
N LYS A 479 -18.62 -2.97 -7.89
CA LYS A 479 -17.20 -2.58 -7.75
C LYS A 479 -16.30 -3.38 -8.69
N LYS A 480 -16.50 -4.69 -8.80
CA LYS A 480 -15.73 -5.54 -9.75
C LYS A 480 -15.99 -5.14 -11.20
N ASP A 481 -17.20 -4.70 -11.50
CA ASP A 481 -17.61 -4.23 -12.83
C ASP A 481 -17.26 -2.74 -13.05
N GLU A 482 -16.48 -2.11 -12.15
CA GLU A 482 -16.01 -0.71 -12.19
C GLU A 482 -17.12 0.36 -12.18
N LEU A 483 -18.32 -0.01 -11.74
CA LEU A 483 -19.46 0.91 -11.61
C LEU A 483 -19.43 1.71 -10.31
N LEU A 484 -18.60 1.31 -9.35
CA LEU A 484 -18.46 1.92 -8.04
C LEU A 484 -16.98 2.06 -7.66
N ILE A 485 -16.66 3.17 -7.00
CA ILE A 485 -15.39 3.43 -6.32
C ILE A 485 -15.57 3.31 -4.81
N SER A 486 -14.45 3.16 -4.09
CA SER A 486 -14.45 3.17 -2.62
C SER A 486 -14.11 4.57 -2.14
N ALA A 487 -15.07 5.26 -1.53
CA ALA A 487 -14.95 6.65 -1.10
C ALA A 487 -14.40 6.82 0.33
N GLY A 488 -14.22 5.72 1.07
CA GLY A 488 -13.67 5.73 2.43
C GLY A 488 -14.29 4.67 3.33
N GLU A 489 -14.26 4.93 4.63
CA GLU A 489 -14.83 4.08 5.67
C GLU A 489 -15.63 4.92 6.68
N LYS A 490 -16.81 4.42 7.09
CA LYS A 490 -17.63 5.00 8.14
C LYS A 490 -18.01 3.90 9.13
N HIS A 491 -17.64 4.07 10.41
CA HIS A 491 -17.95 3.12 11.50
C HIS A 491 -17.55 1.64 11.23
N GLY A 492 -16.44 1.36 10.55
CA GLY A 492 -16.05 -0.02 10.20
C GLY A 492 -16.57 -0.52 8.85
N TYR A 493 -17.41 0.25 8.15
CA TYR A 493 -18.01 -0.12 6.87
C TYR A 493 -17.45 0.71 5.71
N LEU A 494 -17.16 0.06 4.59
CA LEU A 494 -16.75 0.74 3.37
C LEU A 494 -17.88 1.60 2.79
N LEU A 495 -17.54 2.84 2.41
CA LEU A 495 -18.38 3.72 1.63
C LEU A 495 -18.18 3.45 0.14
N TYR A 496 -19.28 3.24 -0.58
CA TYR A 496 -19.29 3.06 -2.03
C TYR A 496 -19.89 4.29 -2.69
N ASP A 497 -19.25 4.77 -3.74
CA ASP A 497 -19.71 5.91 -4.52
C ASP A 497 -19.66 5.61 -6.03
N VAL A 498 -20.42 6.36 -6.82
CA VAL A 498 -20.39 6.26 -8.28
C VAL A 498 -19.27 7.16 -8.81
N PRO A 499 -18.38 6.66 -9.70
CA PRO A 499 -17.32 7.48 -10.27
C PRO A 499 -17.91 8.71 -10.97
N ARG A 500 -17.48 9.88 -10.53
CA ARG A 500 -17.81 11.20 -11.06
C ARG A 500 -16.56 12.06 -10.97
N THR A 501 -16.35 12.92 -11.95
CA THR A 501 -15.22 13.87 -11.96
C THR A 501 -15.56 15.04 -11.04
N PRO A 502 -14.85 15.23 -9.91
CA PRO A 502 -15.12 16.35 -9.03
C PRO A 502 -14.79 17.66 -9.73
N THR A 503 -15.61 18.69 -9.52
CA THR A 503 -15.33 20.04 -10.06
C THR A 503 -14.13 20.66 -9.35
N GLU A 504 -13.49 21.68 -9.95
CA GLU A 504 -12.42 22.43 -9.27
C GLU A 504 -12.89 22.99 -7.91
N ALA A 505 -14.14 23.43 -7.81
CA ALA A 505 -14.75 23.91 -6.58
C ALA A 505 -14.86 22.80 -5.52
N GLU A 506 -15.27 21.60 -5.93
CA GLU A 506 -15.36 20.42 -5.07
C GLU A 506 -13.99 20.00 -4.54
N VAL A 507 -12.97 19.94 -5.41
CA VAL A 507 -11.58 19.62 -5.02
C VAL A 507 -11.01 20.65 -4.06
N ALA A 508 -11.22 21.94 -4.35
CA ALA A 508 -10.79 23.03 -3.49
C ALA A 508 -11.46 22.96 -2.11
N LEU A 509 -12.79 22.78 -2.07
CA LEU A 509 -13.55 22.68 -0.83
C LEU A 509 -13.16 21.45 0.01
N GLN A 510 -12.98 20.29 -0.63
CA GLN A 510 -12.56 19.07 0.05
C GLN A 510 -11.16 19.23 0.66
N THR A 511 -10.24 19.82 -0.09
CA THR A 511 -8.86 20.06 0.36
C THR A 511 -8.84 21.03 1.54
N VAL A 512 -9.55 22.15 1.43
CA VAL A 512 -9.59 23.20 2.46
C VAL A 512 -10.30 22.72 3.73
N SER A 513 -11.42 22.01 3.62
CA SER A 513 -12.15 21.47 4.78
C SER A 513 -11.32 20.44 5.55
N THR A 514 -10.65 19.51 4.86
CA THR A 514 -9.77 18.52 5.50
C THR A 514 -8.59 19.18 6.21
N ILE A 515 -8.00 20.21 5.59
CA ILE A 515 -6.86 20.93 6.19
C ILE A 515 -7.33 21.79 7.37
N ALA A 516 -8.53 22.36 7.33
CA ALA A 516 -9.07 23.16 8.43
C ALA A 516 -9.05 22.39 9.76
N SER A 517 -9.65 21.19 9.79
CA SER A 517 -9.68 20.35 10.99
C SER A 517 -8.26 20.04 11.51
N GLN A 518 -7.38 19.57 10.63
CA GLN A 518 -6.00 19.21 10.99
C GLN A 518 -5.18 20.40 11.50
N LEU A 519 -5.33 21.56 10.86
CA LEU A 519 -4.51 22.75 11.12
C LEU A 519 -4.88 23.39 12.46
N PHE A 520 -6.18 23.56 12.77
CA PHE A 520 -6.60 24.13 14.05
C PHE A 520 -6.32 23.20 15.23
N SER A 521 -6.50 21.88 15.06
CA SER A 521 -6.07 20.89 16.05
C SER A 521 -4.56 20.98 16.33
N SER A 522 -3.73 21.00 15.27
CA SER A 522 -2.26 21.05 15.40
C SER A 522 -1.76 22.34 16.06
N ILE A 523 -2.43 23.48 15.84
CA ILE A 523 -2.04 24.76 16.44
C ILE A 523 -2.38 24.84 17.92
N ASN A 524 -3.56 24.40 18.32
CA ASN A 524 -3.91 24.36 19.74
C ASN A 524 -2.94 23.47 20.52
N GLU A 525 -2.62 22.30 19.95
CA GLU A 525 -1.64 21.39 20.54
C GLU A 525 -0.24 22.00 20.59
N LEU A 526 0.17 22.75 19.55
CA LEU A 526 1.44 23.47 19.52
C LEU A 526 1.52 24.51 20.65
N GLU A 527 0.45 25.25 20.92
CA GLU A 527 0.41 26.26 21.99
C GLU A 527 0.56 25.63 23.38
N GLU A 528 -0.22 24.58 23.64
CA GLU A 528 -0.16 23.83 24.91
C GLU A 528 1.24 23.24 25.12
N LEU A 529 1.80 22.65 24.06
CA LEU A 529 3.10 21.98 24.11
C LEU A 529 4.27 22.96 24.25
N VAL A 530 4.25 24.12 23.59
CA VAL A 530 5.31 25.12 23.77
C VAL A 530 5.30 25.69 25.19
N SER A 531 4.11 25.95 25.75
CA SER A 531 3.99 26.51 27.09
C SER A 531 4.65 25.62 28.16
N SER A 532 4.49 24.29 28.00
CA SER A 532 4.95 23.27 28.95
C SER A 532 6.11 22.40 28.46
N LEU A 533 6.81 22.79 27.37
CA LEU A 533 7.79 21.95 26.68
C LEU A 533 8.85 21.33 27.61
N GLU A 534 8.89 20.00 27.67
CA GLU A 534 9.93 19.20 28.33
C GLU A 534 10.87 18.55 27.28
N PRO A 535 12.05 18.06 27.68
CA PRO A 535 13.00 17.42 26.75
C PRO A 535 12.40 16.22 25.98
N LYS A 536 11.47 15.49 26.60
CA LYS A 536 10.81 14.33 26.00
C LYS A 536 9.87 14.72 24.85
N ASP A 537 9.38 15.95 24.84
CA ASP A 537 8.34 16.43 23.92
C ASP A 537 8.91 16.99 22.61
N ILE A 538 10.23 17.10 22.48
CA ILE A 538 10.89 17.69 21.29
C ILE A 538 10.59 16.90 20.01
N GLY A 539 10.50 15.58 20.11
CA GLY A 539 10.08 14.75 18.98
C GLY A 539 8.64 15.06 18.55
N HIS A 540 7.77 15.30 19.52
CA HIS A 540 6.37 15.65 19.29
C HIS A 540 6.24 17.05 18.66
N LEU A 541 6.96 18.04 19.19
CA LEU A 541 7.06 19.39 18.64
C LEU A 541 7.51 19.39 17.16
N ALA A 542 8.51 18.57 16.83
CA ALA A 542 9.01 18.47 15.46
C ALA A 542 7.93 17.95 14.50
N ASN A 543 7.20 16.91 14.92
CA ASN A 543 6.12 16.33 14.12
C ASN A 543 4.95 17.31 13.92
N LEU A 544 4.59 18.07 14.96
CA LEU A 544 3.52 19.08 14.89
C LEU A 544 3.87 20.20 13.91
N LEU A 545 5.08 20.77 14.01
CA LEU A 545 5.54 21.82 13.09
C LEU A 545 5.67 21.31 11.64
N GLU A 546 6.06 20.05 11.45
CA GLU A 546 6.10 19.43 10.13
C GLU A 546 4.68 19.18 9.56
N SER A 547 3.72 18.80 10.41
CA SER A 547 2.30 18.71 10.03
C SER A 547 1.77 20.05 9.54
N ILE A 548 2.02 21.13 10.30
CA ILE A 548 1.65 22.50 9.94
C ILE A 548 2.29 22.93 8.62
N SER A 549 3.58 22.63 8.41
CA SER A 549 4.28 22.91 7.15
C SER A 549 3.63 22.20 5.97
N LYS A 550 3.29 20.91 6.11
CA LYS A 550 2.63 20.13 5.05
C LYS A 550 1.23 20.66 4.75
N SER A 551 0.48 21.06 5.76
CA SER A 551 -0.85 21.67 5.60
C SER A 551 -0.77 22.97 4.81
N ARG A 552 0.20 23.85 5.14
CA ARG A 552 0.47 25.08 4.37
C ARG A 552 0.81 24.79 2.91
N ASP A 553 1.69 23.82 2.66
CA ASP A 553 2.11 23.48 1.28
C ASP A 553 0.96 22.89 0.45
N LYS A 554 0.00 22.20 1.09
CA LYS A 554 -1.23 21.76 0.43
C LYS A 554 -2.15 22.94 0.12
N LEU A 555 -2.33 23.89 1.04
CA LEU A 555 -3.14 25.09 0.81
C LEU A 555 -2.59 25.98 -0.31
N ALA A 556 -1.27 25.99 -0.51
CA ALA A 556 -0.63 26.71 -1.62
C ALA A 556 -0.91 26.11 -3.00
N LYS A 557 -1.42 24.88 -3.07
CA LYS A 557 -1.86 24.22 -4.30
C LYS A 557 -3.36 24.35 -4.55
N VAL A 558 -4.11 24.97 -3.63
CA VAL A 558 -5.54 25.17 -3.81
C VAL A 558 -5.73 26.35 -4.76
N GLU A 559 -6.11 26.03 -5.99
CA GLU A 559 -6.49 26.97 -7.03
C GLU A 559 -7.96 26.80 -7.40
N PHE A 560 -8.60 27.92 -7.75
CA PHE A 560 -9.94 27.92 -8.34
C PHE A 560 -9.96 28.95 -9.45
N ARG A 561 -10.36 28.55 -10.67
CA ARG A 561 -10.35 29.40 -11.87
C ARG A 561 -8.99 30.09 -12.09
N GLU A 562 -7.91 29.31 -12.02
CA GLU A 562 -6.51 29.77 -12.20
C GLU A 562 -6.02 30.81 -11.16
N THR A 563 -6.74 30.98 -10.05
CA THR A 563 -6.34 31.87 -8.95
C THR A 563 -5.99 31.07 -7.70
N ILE A 564 -4.75 31.18 -7.23
CA ILE A 564 -4.32 30.61 -5.95
C ILE A 564 -4.93 31.41 -4.80
N ILE A 565 -5.61 30.72 -3.90
CA ILE A 565 -6.27 31.37 -2.76
C ILE A 565 -5.23 31.79 -1.72
N ALA A 566 -5.25 33.07 -1.33
CA ALA A 566 -4.45 33.63 -0.24
C ALA A 566 -2.91 33.46 -0.37
N SER A 567 -2.38 33.56 -1.60
CA SER A 567 -0.95 33.36 -1.91
C SER A 567 0.00 34.23 -1.07
N GLU A 568 -0.34 35.50 -0.84
CA GLU A 568 0.46 36.43 -0.02
C GLU A 568 0.57 35.98 1.44
N ILE A 569 -0.52 35.47 2.01
CA ILE A 569 -0.58 35.01 3.41
C ILE A 569 0.28 33.75 3.57
N LEU A 570 0.18 32.83 2.61
CA LEU A 570 0.96 31.60 2.58
C LEU A 570 2.46 31.87 2.40
N ALA A 571 2.84 32.84 1.57
CA ALA A 571 4.23 33.25 1.38
C ALA A 571 4.81 33.85 2.67
N ASN A 572 4.06 34.71 3.36
CA ASN A 572 4.52 35.38 4.58
C ASN A 572 4.77 34.41 5.76
N VAL A 573 4.06 33.27 5.83
CA VAL A 573 4.23 32.29 6.91
C VAL A 573 5.26 31.20 6.61
N GLU A 574 5.77 31.12 5.37
CA GLU A 574 6.72 30.07 4.94
C GLU A 574 8.00 30.04 5.77
N ASP A 575 8.67 31.19 5.83
CA ASP A 575 9.95 31.34 6.50
C ASP A 575 9.82 31.13 8.01
N PRO A 576 8.79 31.66 8.71
CA PRO A 576 8.52 31.31 10.10
C PRO A 576 8.38 29.81 10.36
N ILE A 577 7.59 29.09 9.55
CA ILE A 577 7.38 27.65 9.73
C ILE A 577 8.67 26.87 9.47
N LYS A 578 9.35 27.12 8.34
CA LYS A 578 10.61 26.43 8.00
C LYS A 578 11.70 26.70 9.05
N SER A 579 11.77 27.91 9.57
CA SER A 579 12.71 28.28 10.63
C SER A 579 12.39 27.52 11.92
N ALA A 580 11.12 27.47 12.33
CA ALA A 580 10.69 26.72 13.51
C ALA A 580 10.99 25.21 13.41
N VAL A 581 10.71 24.61 12.24
CA VAL A 581 11.03 23.19 11.97
C VAL A 581 12.54 22.95 12.05
N SER A 582 13.34 23.76 11.35
CA SER A 582 14.80 23.63 11.31
C SER A 582 15.44 23.78 12.70
N MET A 583 14.99 24.76 13.48
CA MET A 583 15.46 24.98 14.84
C MET A 583 15.11 23.80 15.75
N THR A 584 13.89 23.28 15.67
CA THR A 584 13.46 22.12 16.46
C THR A 584 14.30 20.88 16.13
N TYR A 585 14.58 20.62 14.85
CA TYR A 585 15.46 19.52 14.44
C TYR A 585 16.92 19.72 14.90
N ARG A 586 17.44 20.95 14.87
CA ARG A 586 18.78 21.27 15.41
C ARG A 586 18.86 21.01 16.91
N THR A 587 17.87 21.46 17.67
CA THR A 587 17.81 21.23 19.13
C THR A 587 17.64 19.74 19.44
N ARG A 588 16.81 19.02 18.67
CA ARG A 588 16.68 17.56 18.75
C ARG A 588 18.01 16.84 18.52
N ALA A 589 18.81 17.30 17.56
CA ALA A 589 20.13 16.71 17.29
C ALA A 589 21.17 17.00 18.37
N ARG A 590 21.01 18.09 19.14
CA ARG A 590 21.91 18.47 20.25
C ARG A 590 21.58 17.78 21.56
N ILE A 591 20.34 17.35 21.75
CA ILE A 591 19.89 16.65 22.95
C ILE A 591 20.04 15.14 22.70
N PRO A 592 21.04 14.45 23.29
CA PRO A 592 21.13 13.00 23.18
C PRO A 592 19.86 12.39 23.78
N SER A 593 19.37 11.31 23.17
CA SER A 593 18.11 10.70 23.60
C SER A 593 18.24 10.32 25.07
N THR A 594 17.43 10.92 25.94
CA THR A 594 17.25 10.47 27.32
C THR A 594 16.43 9.18 27.31
N ARG A 595 16.92 8.14 26.62
CA ARG A 595 16.41 6.80 26.82
C ARG A 595 16.75 6.41 28.26
N PRO A 596 15.80 5.87 29.04
CA PRO A 596 16.08 5.40 30.39
C PRO A 596 17.23 4.39 30.34
N LYS A 597 18.16 4.50 31.30
CA LYS A 597 19.21 3.48 31.50
C LYS A 597 18.50 2.17 31.83
N VAL A 598 18.47 1.24 30.89
CA VAL A 598 18.04 -0.15 31.15
C VAL A 598 19.11 -0.77 32.05
N THR A 599 18.74 -1.15 33.27
CA THR A 599 19.65 -1.90 34.15
C THR A 599 19.64 -3.37 33.77
N LEU A 600 20.69 -4.12 34.13
CA LEU A 600 20.80 -5.56 33.85
C LEU A 600 19.60 -6.37 34.38
N ASP A 601 18.95 -5.87 35.43
CA ASP A 601 17.82 -6.51 36.09
C ASP A 601 16.48 -6.22 35.38
N ASP A 602 16.45 -5.25 34.46
CA ASP A 602 15.26 -4.89 33.64
C ASP A 602 15.19 -5.67 32.33
N LEU A 603 16.20 -6.49 32.02
CA LEU A 603 16.27 -7.28 30.79
C LEU A 603 15.41 -8.54 30.93
N VAL A 604 14.47 -8.73 30.01
CA VAL A 604 13.58 -9.91 29.95
C VAL A 604 14.04 -10.83 28.82
N ASP A 605 13.76 -12.13 28.94
CA ASP A 605 13.92 -13.06 27.84
C ASP A 605 13.02 -12.66 26.67
N VAL A 606 13.58 -12.61 25.46
CA VAL A 606 12.82 -12.23 24.26
C VAL A 606 12.62 -13.46 23.38
N ASP A 607 11.36 -13.74 23.07
CA ASP A 607 11.02 -14.74 22.07
C ASP A 607 11.51 -14.26 20.69
N VAL A 608 12.26 -15.11 19.99
CA VAL A 608 12.67 -14.81 18.62
C VAL A 608 11.41 -14.87 17.74
N PRO A 609 11.04 -13.78 17.02
CA PRO A 609 9.82 -13.78 16.23
C PRO A 609 9.85 -14.92 15.22
N GLN A 610 8.86 -15.82 15.35
CA GLN A 610 8.63 -16.85 14.35
C GLN A 610 8.16 -16.15 13.07
N VAL A 611 8.75 -16.50 11.93
CA VAL A 611 8.30 -15.99 10.64
C VAL A 611 6.85 -16.46 10.46
N LEU A 612 5.90 -15.53 10.38
CA LEU A 612 4.51 -15.87 10.05
C LEU A 612 4.50 -16.65 8.74
N GLU A 613 3.64 -17.67 8.64
CA GLU A 613 3.62 -18.63 7.53
C GLU A 613 3.64 -17.96 6.15
N GLU A 614 2.96 -16.81 6.05
CA GLU A 614 2.82 -15.94 4.89
C GLU A 614 4.16 -15.39 4.34
N TYR A 615 5.17 -15.21 5.19
CA TYR A 615 6.48 -14.66 4.81
C TYR A 615 7.56 -15.73 4.62
N THR A 616 7.25 -16.99 4.88
CA THR A 616 8.18 -18.12 4.78
C THR A 616 8.71 -18.32 3.35
N SER A 617 7.87 -18.04 2.35
CA SER A 617 8.21 -18.10 0.92
C SER A 617 9.10 -16.96 0.45
N MET A 618 9.00 -15.79 1.11
CA MET A 618 9.74 -14.57 0.75
C MET A 618 11.13 -14.48 1.41
N MET A 619 11.29 -15.04 2.61
CA MET A 619 12.53 -14.90 3.39
C MET A 619 13.62 -15.92 3.03
N GLY A 620 13.28 -17.00 2.30
CA GLY A 620 14.17 -18.15 2.18
C GLY A 620 14.46 -18.79 3.54
N TYR A 621 15.07 -19.97 3.55
CA TYR A 621 15.21 -20.84 4.72
C TYR A 621 16.21 -20.35 5.80
N ALA A 622 16.25 -19.06 6.10
CA ALA A 622 17.10 -18.49 7.14
C ALA A 622 16.25 -17.63 8.10
N PRO A 623 15.52 -18.23 9.06
CA PRO A 623 15.24 -17.53 10.31
C PRO A 623 16.57 -16.97 10.84
N LEU A 624 16.56 -15.86 11.58
CA LEU A 624 17.75 -15.24 12.17
C LEU A 624 18.61 -16.29 12.92
N LEU A 625 19.49 -16.99 12.20
CA LEU A 625 20.35 -18.05 12.71
C LEU A 625 21.41 -17.36 13.57
N GLY A 626 21.24 -17.50 14.88
CA GLY A 626 22.08 -16.86 15.89
C GLY A 626 21.51 -16.87 17.30
N PHE A 627 20.21 -17.19 17.49
CA PHE A 627 19.53 -17.02 18.78
C PHE A 627 18.73 -18.25 19.18
N GLY A 628 19.17 -18.89 20.25
CA GLY A 628 18.47 -19.96 20.91
C GLY A 628 19.32 -20.63 21.98
N THR A 629 18.68 -21.09 23.04
CA THR A 629 19.29 -21.87 24.12
C THR A 629 19.17 -23.35 23.78
N ILE A 630 20.28 -24.08 23.92
CA ILE A 630 20.28 -25.54 23.78
C ILE A 630 20.15 -26.14 25.18
N HIS A 631 19.05 -26.83 25.43
CA HIS A 631 18.85 -27.62 26.63
C HIS A 631 19.34 -29.05 26.38
N TRP A 632 20.19 -29.54 27.27
CA TRP A 632 20.69 -30.90 27.25
C TRP A 632 19.96 -31.75 28.28
N ASP A 633 19.37 -32.86 27.81
CA ASP A 633 18.75 -33.86 28.66
C ASP A 633 19.69 -35.05 28.86
N SER A 634 20.16 -35.22 30.09
CA SER A 634 21.06 -36.30 30.47
C SER A 634 20.42 -37.70 30.33
N SER A 635 19.09 -37.80 30.43
CA SER A 635 18.34 -39.06 30.36
C SER A 635 18.25 -39.62 28.93
N LYS A 636 18.34 -38.74 27.92
CA LYS A 636 18.28 -39.13 26.49
C LYS A 636 19.67 -39.21 25.85
N CYS A 637 20.71 -38.74 26.53
CA CYS A 637 22.04 -38.61 25.94
C CYS A 637 22.80 -39.94 25.86
N LEU A 638 23.28 -40.30 24.67
CA LEU A 638 24.10 -41.50 24.46
C LEU A 638 25.59 -41.29 24.77
N GLY A 639 26.05 -40.06 25.04
CA GLY A 639 27.47 -39.77 25.24
C GLY A 639 28.35 -40.09 24.02
N CYS A 640 27.80 -40.01 22.81
CA CYS A 640 28.43 -40.45 21.56
C CYS A 640 29.26 -39.37 20.84
N LYS A 641 29.45 -38.20 21.45
CA LYS A 641 30.13 -37.01 20.88
C LYS A 641 29.60 -36.49 19.53
N SER A 642 28.48 -37.03 19.02
CA SER A 642 27.95 -36.64 17.71
C SER A 642 27.57 -35.15 17.62
N CYS A 643 27.07 -34.57 18.71
CA CYS A 643 26.70 -33.16 18.78
C CYS A 643 27.91 -32.21 18.76
N GLU A 644 29.02 -32.61 19.38
CA GLU A 644 30.29 -31.87 19.38
C GLU A 644 30.93 -31.89 17.99
N ILE A 645 31.01 -33.07 17.36
CA ILE A 645 31.56 -33.24 16.00
C ILE A 645 30.72 -32.49 14.95
N ALA A 646 29.40 -32.48 15.12
CA ALA A 646 28.48 -31.86 14.19
C ALA A 646 28.35 -30.33 14.35
N CYS A 647 28.87 -29.76 15.45
CA CYS A 647 28.75 -28.34 15.72
C CYS A 647 29.76 -27.55 14.87
N PRO A 648 29.32 -26.74 13.88
CA PRO A 648 30.24 -26.04 13.00
C PRO A 648 31.04 -24.94 13.72
N GLU A 649 30.53 -24.44 14.85
CA GLU A 649 31.16 -23.39 15.65
C GLU A 649 31.91 -23.96 16.88
N HIS A 650 31.99 -25.30 17.00
CA HIS A 650 32.59 -25.97 18.17
C HIS A 650 32.03 -25.50 19.53
N ALA A 651 30.76 -25.10 19.54
CA ALA A 651 30.07 -24.55 20.71
C ALA A 651 29.57 -25.60 21.72
N ILE A 652 29.79 -26.89 21.46
CA ILE A 652 29.31 -27.98 22.31
C ILE A 652 30.50 -28.85 22.63
N GLU A 653 30.71 -29.13 23.91
CA GLU A 653 31.80 -29.94 24.41
C GLU A 653 31.24 -31.05 25.32
N LEU A 654 31.58 -32.31 25.04
CA LEU A 654 31.25 -33.40 25.95
C LEU A 654 32.38 -33.57 26.96
N LYS A 655 32.18 -33.04 28.18
CA LYS A 655 33.13 -33.24 29.27
C LYS A 655 32.99 -34.65 29.85
N PRO A 656 34.11 -35.36 30.12
CA PRO A 656 34.11 -36.70 30.69
C PRO A 656 33.85 -36.65 32.19
N HIS A 657 32.71 -36.07 32.60
CA HIS A 657 32.35 -35.87 34.00
C HIS A 657 31.05 -36.60 34.32
N LEU A 658 31.05 -37.39 35.40
CA LEU A 658 29.88 -38.11 35.89
C LEU A 658 29.34 -37.44 37.14
N GLN A 659 28.13 -36.90 37.02
CA GLN A 659 27.42 -36.30 38.14
C GLN A 659 26.69 -37.38 38.96
N MET A 660 27.36 -37.88 40.00
CA MET A 660 26.89 -39.02 40.81
C MET A 660 25.61 -38.70 41.57
N SER A 661 25.41 -37.45 41.99
CA SER A 661 24.21 -36.99 42.68
C SER A 661 22.95 -37.22 41.83
N LYS A 662 23.01 -36.93 40.53
CA LYS A 662 21.90 -37.11 39.58
C LYS A 662 21.49 -38.58 39.43
N PHE A 663 22.40 -39.52 39.68
CA PHE A 663 22.09 -40.94 39.55
C PHE A 663 21.04 -41.37 40.55
N PHE A 664 20.85 -40.68 41.66
CA PHE A 664 19.85 -41.01 42.69
C PHE A 664 18.54 -40.23 42.52
N ASP A 665 18.52 -39.17 41.72
CA ASP A 665 17.35 -38.28 41.54
C ASP A 665 16.47 -38.65 40.34
N ILE A 666 16.98 -39.46 39.40
CA ILE A 666 16.23 -39.91 38.21
C ILE A 666 15.07 -40.84 38.62
N SER A 667 13.86 -40.64 38.09
CA SER A 667 12.73 -41.52 38.43
C SER A 667 12.90 -42.92 37.81
N ASP A 668 12.21 -43.94 38.33
CA ASP A 668 12.29 -45.30 37.76
C ASP A 668 11.75 -45.36 36.32
N SER A 669 10.78 -44.51 35.96
CA SER A 669 10.28 -44.37 34.59
C SER A 669 11.34 -43.75 33.65
N ASP A 670 12.10 -42.77 34.11
CA ASP A 670 13.16 -42.15 33.31
C ASP A 670 14.37 -43.09 33.18
N LEU A 671 14.59 -43.97 34.16
CA LEU A 671 15.58 -45.04 34.06
C LEU A 671 15.23 -46.06 32.98
N GLU A 672 13.95 -46.29 32.69
CA GLU A 672 13.51 -47.19 31.62
C GLU A 672 13.64 -46.56 30.23
N ALA A 673 13.60 -45.24 30.15
CA ALA A 673 13.84 -44.47 28.91
C ALA A 673 15.33 -44.38 28.52
N LEU A 674 16.25 -44.63 29.48
CA LEU A 674 17.69 -44.68 29.21
C LEU A 674 18.06 -45.87 28.31
N PRO A 675 19.14 -45.76 27.52
CA PRO A 675 19.75 -46.91 26.84
C PRO A 675 20.02 -48.05 27.84
N SER A 676 19.76 -49.29 27.43
CA SER A 676 19.80 -50.47 28.29
C SER A 676 21.09 -50.63 29.09
N THR A 677 22.23 -50.24 28.54
CA THR A 677 23.54 -50.28 29.21
C THR A 677 23.67 -49.23 30.32
N ARG A 678 23.15 -48.01 30.11
CA ARG A 678 23.15 -46.93 31.12
C ARG A 678 22.14 -47.20 32.22
N SER A 679 20.94 -47.66 31.87
CA SER A 679 19.91 -47.97 32.86
C SER A 679 20.35 -49.10 33.80
N LEU A 680 20.97 -50.16 33.27
CA LEU A 680 21.57 -51.23 34.06
C LEU A 680 22.70 -50.72 34.95
N PHE A 681 23.58 -49.85 34.44
CA PHE A 681 24.65 -49.25 35.23
C PHE A 681 24.10 -48.40 36.38
N TYR A 682 23.12 -47.52 36.13
CA TYR A 682 22.52 -46.67 37.16
C TYR A 682 21.78 -47.49 38.21
N LYS A 683 21.00 -48.50 37.79
CA LYS A 683 20.34 -49.45 38.71
C LYS A 683 21.36 -50.22 39.55
N THR A 684 22.47 -50.65 38.96
CA THR A 684 23.54 -51.36 39.68
C THR A 684 24.22 -50.45 40.70
N VAL A 685 24.56 -49.22 40.32
CA VAL A 685 25.15 -48.23 41.24
C VAL A 685 24.18 -47.90 42.39
N ARG A 686 22.89 -47.67 42.10
CA ARG A 686 21.85 -47.47 43.14
C ARG A 686 21.75 -48.64 44.11
N ASN A 687 21.76 -49.86 43.59
CA ASN A 687 21.61 -51.08 44.40
C ASN A 687 22.86 -51.40 45.24
N LEU A 688 24.04 -51.01 44.78
CA LEU A 688 25.31 -51.22 45.50
C LEU A 688 25.66 -50.08 46.46
N ALA A 689 25.07 -48.90 46.29
CA ALA A 689 25.37 -47.73 47.10
C ALA A 689 24.86 -47.90 48.53
N THR A 690 25.77 -47.86 49.51
CA THR A 690 25.45 -47.83 50.94
C THR A 690 25.12 -46.42 51.46
N ALA A 691 25.54 -45.39 50.71
CA ALA A 691 25.22 -43.98 50.96
C ALA A 691 25.16 -43.21 49.63
N ARG A 692 24.39 -42.11 49.60
CA ARG A 692 24.32 -41.20 48.46
C ARG A 692 25.63 -40.42 48.35
N SER A 693 26.27 -40.48 47.18
CA SER A 693 27.50 -39.74 46.89
C SER A 693 27.18 -38.48 46.10
N ASP A 694 27.61 -37.33 46.62
CA ASP A 694 27.53 -36.04 45.93
C ASP A 694 28.83 -35.66 45.22
N THR A 695 29.89 -36.46 45.38
CA THR A 695 31.15 -36.29 44.68
C THR A 695 31.03 -36.76 43.24
N ASP A 696 31.26 -35.85 42.31
CA ASP A 696 31.33 -36.16 40.89
C ASP A 696 32.64 -36.88 40.53
N ILE A 697 32.58 -37.74 39.51
CA ILE A 697 33.73 -38.55 39.06
C ILE A 697 34.20 -38.04 37.69
N THR A 698 35.45 -37.60 37.61
CA THR A 698 36.11 -37.31 36.33
C THR A 698 36.60 -38.61 35.72
N LEU A 699 36.22 -38.87 34.47
CA LEU A 699 36.66 -40.01 33.67
C LEU A 699 37.85 -39.62 32.78
N ASP A 700 38.67 -40.60 32.41
CA ASP A 700 39.74 -40.39 31.42
C ASP A 700 39.14 -40.05 30.03
N GLU A 701 39.85 -39.21 29.25
CA GLU A 701 39.36 -38.43 28.09
C GLU A 701 38.69 -39.23 26.94
N GLU A 702 38.75 -40.57 26.98
CA GLU A 702 38.26 -41.47 25.94
C GLU A 702 37.20 -42.48 26.42
N SER A 703 36.34 -42.14 27.39
CA SER A 703 35.26 -43.03 27.86
C SER A 703 33.93 -42.81 27.10
N PRO A 704 33.67 -43.48 25.95
CA PRO A 704 32.42 -43.31 25.22
C PRO A 704 31.23 -43.80 26.05
N GLY A 705 30.14 -43.03 26.05
CA GLY A 705 28.90 -43.39 26.75
C GLY A 705 28.68 -42.69 28.08
N PHE A 706 29.67 -41.98 28.63
CA PHE A 706 29.55 -41.26 29.90
C PHE A 706 30.14 -39.86 29.80
N GLY A 707 29.41 -38.85 30.27
CA GLY A 707 29.83 -37.44 30.20
C GLY A 707 28.66 -36.46 30.27
N THR A 708 29.00 -35.20 30.52
CA THR A 708 28.08 -34.05 30.56
C THR A 708 28.31 -33.18 29.34
N VAL A 709 27.23 -32.85 28.63
CA VAL A 709 27.31 -31.92 27.50
C VAL A 709 27.25 -30.51 28.05
N GLU A 710 28.30 -29.72 27.83
CA GLU A 710 28.30 -28.28 28.07
C GLU A 710 28.16 -27.54 26.75
N VAL A 711 27.38 -26.46 26.76
CA VAL A 711 27.15 -25.61 25.60
C VAL A 711 27.76 -24.25 25.88
N ASP A 712 28.78 -23.89 25.09
CA ASP A 712 29.35 -22.55 25.08
C ASP A 712 28.37 -21.62 24.35
N LEU A 713 27.52 -20.97 25.14
CA LEU A 713 26.52 -20.05 24.61
C LEU A 713 27.14 -18.94 23.77
N TRP A 714 28.44 -18.61 23.92
CA TRP A 714 29.17 -17.57 23.17
C TRP A 714 29.50 -17.97 21.73
N LEU A 715 29.77 -19.25 21.51
CA LEU A 715 30.04 -19.81 20.18
C LEU A 715 28.77 -20.30 19.48
N CYS A 716 27.74 -20.68 20.25
CA CYS A 716 26.53 -21.27 19.69
C CYS A 716 25.74 -20.26 18.83
N VAL A 717 25.47 -20.62 17.56
CA VAL A 717 24.64 -19.83 16.62
C VAL A 717 23.25 -20.45 16.41
N ALA A 718 22.82 -21.36 17.28
CA ALA A 718 21.51 -22.01 17.24
C ALA A 718 21.15 -22.63 15.86
N CYS A 719 22.12 -23.18 15.14
CA CYS A 719 21.94 -23.68 13.77
C CYS A 719 21.14 -24.99 13.63
N ARG A 720 20.66 -25.57 14.74
CA ARG A 720 19.97 -26.87 14.84
C ARG A 720 20.76 -28.09 14.37
N THR A 721 22.01 -27.94 13.90
CA THR A 721 22.81 -29.07 13.38
C THR A 721 23.08 -30.12 14.46
N CYS A 722 23.43 -29.71 15.67
CA CYS A 722 23.67 -30.59 16.82
C CYS A 722 22.41 -31.34 17.26
N VAL A 723 21.25 -30.68 17.24
CA VAL A 723 19.93 -31.29 17.54
C VAL A 723 19.59 -32.34 16.48
N ARG A 724 19.69 -31.99 15.20
CA ARG A 724 19.40 -32.90 14.08
C ARG A 724 20.30 -34.13 14.02
N ARG A 725 21.55 -34.01 14.47
CA ARG A 725 22.52 -35.12 14.47
C ARG A 725 22.61 -35.86 15.80
N CYS A 726 21.80 -35.51 16.80
CA CYS A 726 21.79 -36.21 18.08
C CYS A 726 21.02 -37.53 17.96
N PRO A 727 21.67 -38.70 18.07
CA PRO A 727 21.02 -40.01 17.85
C PRO A 727 20.27 -40.53 19.08
N GLY A 728 19.85 -39.66 20.01
CA GLY A 728 19.09 -40.06 21.20
C GLY A 728 17.69 -40.59 20.87
N PRO A 729 17.00 -41.27 21.81
CA PRO A 729 15.68 -41.84 21.58
C PRO A 729 14.62 -40.76 21.27
N ASP A 730 13.72 -41.08 20.33
CA ASP A 730 12.57 -40.32 19.79
C ASP A 730 12.82 -38.88 19.27
N THR A 731 13.40 -37.98 20.07
CA THR A 731 13.62 -36.56 19.73
C THR A 731 15.06 -36.09 19.89
N GLY A 732 15.99 -36.98 20.25
CA GLY A 732 17.37 -36.62 20.57
C GLY A 732 17.52 -36.05 22.00
N ALA A 733 18.78 -35.86 22.43
CA ALA A 733 19.12 -35.40 23.80
C ALA A 733 19.35 -33.89 23.91
N LEU A 734 19.19 -33.15 22.82
CA LEU A 734 19.38 -31.71 22.75
C LEU A 734 18.10 -31.09 22.21
N GLU A 735 17.53 -30.14 22.94
CA GLU A 735 16.36 -29.37 22.52
C GLU A 735 16.80 -27.91 22.31
N LEU A 736 16.37 -27.30 21.21
CA LEU A 736 16.67 -25.90 20.93
C LEU A 736 15.43 -25.05 21.16
N GLU A 737 15.47 -24.21 22.19
CA GLU A 737 14.48 -23.15 22.40
C GLU A 737 14.94 -21.88 21.67
N LEU A 738 14.03 -21.27 20.89
CA LEU A 738 14.29 -19.99 20.21
C LEU A 738 13.99 -18.81 21.14
N LYS A 739 14.53 -18.86 22.36
CA LYS A 739 14.42 -17.80 23.36
C LYS A 739 15.78 -17.15 23.58
N TRP A 740 15.78 -15.84 23.76
CA TRP A 740 17.00 -15.08 24.00
C TRP A 740 17.13 -14.70 25.47
N ASN A 741 18.08 -15.33 26.17
CA ASN A 741 18.46 -14.93 27.54
C ASN A 741 19.39 -13.71 27.50
N LEU A 742 18.78 -12.54 27.35
CA LEU A 742 19.44 -11.23 27.38
C LEU A 742 20.30 -11.01 28.65
N PRO A 743 19.79 -11.30 29.87
CA PRO A 743 20.55 -11.11 31.11
C PRO A 743 21.89 -11.86 31.14
N GLU A 744 21.91 -13.13 30.76
CA GLU A 744 23.12 -13.96 30.81
C GLU A 744 24.18 -13.49 29.79
N VAL A 745 23.73 -13.12 28.59
CA VAL A 745 24.61 -12.60 27.53
C VAL A 745 25.27 -11.29 27.96
N VAL A 746 24.53 -10.36 28.56
CA VAL A 746 25.09 -9.07 28.99
C VAL A 746 25.97 -9.23 30.25
N LYS A 747 25.64 -10.16 31.17
CA LYS A 747 26.51 -10.52 32.32
C LYS A 747 27.86 -11.07 31.88
N GLN A 748 27.90 -11.98 30.90
CA GLN A 748 29.17 -12.50 30.39
C GLN A 748 30.00 -11.43 29.67
N ILE A 749 29.38 -10.51 28.92
CA ILE A 749 30.08 -9.40 28.25
C ILE A 749 30.70 -8.41 29.25
N SER A 750 29.96 -8.07 30.31
CA SER A 750 30.45 -7.19 31.37
C SER A 750 31.59 -7.83 32.18
N SER A 751 31.59 -9.15 32.34
CA SER A 751 32.66 -9.88 33.02
C SER A 751 33.97 -10.00 32.24
N GLN A 752 33.95 -9.90 30.90
CA GLN A 752 35.15 -9.95 30.04
C GLN A 752 35.77 -8.57 29.74
N LYS A 753 35.12 -7.47 30.14
CA LYS A 753 35.67 -6.11 30.02
C LYS A 753 36.52 -5.68 31.23
N VAL A 754 36.64 -6.54 32.25
CA VAL A 754 37.62 -6.44 33.35
C VAL A 754 38.77 -7.37 33.02
#